data_AF-A0A2D7MPU8-F1
#
_entry.id   AF-A0A2D7MPU8-F1
#
_cell.length_a   1.000
_cell.length_b   1.000
_cell.length_c   1.000
_cell.angle_alpha   90.00
_cell.angle_beta   90.00
_cell.angle_gamma   90.00
#
_symmetry.space_group_name_H-M   'P 1'
#
loop_
_entity.id
_entity.type
_entity.pdbx_description
1 polymer ?
#
loop_
_entity_poly.entity_id
_entity_poly.type
_entity_poly.pdbx_seq_one_letter_code
_entity_poly.pdbx_strand_id
1 'polypeptide(L)'
;MKNILFGLSLCLLVSCKQSSGLSVENISDEILENANAYQGDWLTYGKNYGENRHSELNLINKENVEKLELAWSLNLNTKRGIESTPLVVNGIMYLTGPWSLVYSVDAKSGELLWTYDPKVPKSHGEKACCDVVNRGLAMYKGKLYLGALDGRLIALNASNGEVIWENNTLVGLEGSYTITGAPRVFDGKVFIGNGGAEYGVRGFFSAYNAETGELDWRFYTVPGNPENGFEHPELEEAAKTWTGEWWKYGGGGTAWDSFVYDAEEKLIYVGTGNGSPWNREIRSPGGGDNLYLSSILALDVETGQLKWHYQTTPGETWDYTAVQPLMLADLQINGENRKVIMQAPKNGFFYVLDRLSGELISAEKFVYANWAEKVDLETGRPVETSFARHINENVEIYPGPFGGHNWQAMAYNPNSGLVYIPAREMSMHYGKESAFEFEPKQWNTGAEIVPGASGKNNGKELLLDSVLKGESYGKLLAWDPVKSVEVWSHKQENVWNSGVLSVNNMIFQGDAEGNFVAFDAFNGDQLWSKNLNTGIIAPPMTYMIDGEQYITIPVGWGGAYGNGNKHTEQINPGTIYTFKINGQAKYPEFEEALKKSRIALNTLMSMDDISHGGQMFSRYCSQCHNLGNGGGTIPDLTYSTEAVFDMYENIVLKGVFLPKGMPSFEDRLSEKDVEKIKAYVLHTASTLEP
;
A
#
# COMPACT_ATOMS: atom_id res chain seq x y z
N MET A 1 -28.08 -29.00 -64.53
CA MET A 1 -27.18 -27.98 -63.94
C MET A 1 -27.94 -27.19 -62.89
N LYS A 2 -27.82 -27.57 -61.61
CA LYS A 2 -28.19 -26.74 -60.45
C LYS A 2 -27.31 -27.22 -59.29
N ASN A 3 -26.25 -26.46 -59.01
CA ASN A 3 -25.31 -26.71 -57.92
C ASN A 3 -25.96 -26.32 -56.59
N ILE A 4 -25.91 -27.24 -55.62
CA ILE A 4 -26.21 -26.99 -54.21
C ILE A 4 -24.86 -26.81 -53.52
N LEU A 5 -24.57 -25.60 -53.05
CA LEU A 5 -23.43 -25.32 -52.18
C LEU A 5 -23.82 -25.67 -50.74
N PHE A 6 -23.12 -26.63 -50.14
CA PHE A 6 -23.09 -26.85 -48.70
C PHE A 6 -22.07 -25.88 -48.09
N GLY A 7 -22.51 -24.93 -47.26
CA GLY A 7 -21.63 -24.16 -46.39
C GLY A 7 -21.35 -24.94 -45.11
N LEU A 8 -20.12 -25.39 -44.92
CA LEU A 8 -19.64 -25.90 -43.63
C LEU A 8 -19.40 -24.70 -42.71
N SER A 9 -20.16 -24.62 -41.62
CA SER A 9 -19.87 -23.75 -40.49
C SER A 9 -18.77 -24.40 -39.67
N LEU A 10 -17.59 -23.77 -39.62
CA LEU A 10 -16.45 -24.22 -38.82
C LEU A 10 -16.63 -23.69 -37.39
N CYS A 11 -17.19 -24.50 -36.49
CA CYS A 11 -17.16 -24.22 -35.06
C CYS A 11 -15.71 -24.35 -34.56
N LEU A 12 -15.08 -23.23 -34.23
CA LEU A 12 -13.85 -23.19 -33.45
C LEU A 12 -14.17 -23.60 -32.01
N LEU A 13 -13.95 -24.88 -31.71
CA LEU A 13 -13.86 -25.38 -30.33
C LEU A 13 -12.58 -24.82 -29.71
N VAL A 14 -12.69 -23.80 -28.87
CA VAL A 14 -11.63 -23.41 -27.94
C VAL A 14 -11.50 -24.54 -26.94
N SER A 15 -10.50 -25.40 -27.16
CA SER A 15 -10.12 -26.45 -26.22
C SER A 15 -9.57 -25.77 -24.97
N CYS A 16 -10.31 -25.85 -23.87
CA CYS A 16 -9.81 -25.57 -22.55
C CYS A 16 -8.69 -26.57 -22.27
N LYS A 17 -7.42 -26.18 -22.47
CA LYS A 17 -6.27 -26.98 -22.04
C LYS A 17 -6.32 -27.02 -20.51
N GLN A 18 -6.89 -28.08 -19.97
CA GLN A 18 -6.66 -28.47 -18.59
C GLN A 18 -5.16 -28.76 -18.48
N SER A 19 -4.37 -27.85 -17.89
CA SER A 19 -2.91 -27.97 -17.82
C SER A 19 -2.53 -29.06 -16.82
N SER A 20 -2.64 -30.31 -17.24
CA SER A 20 -1.91 -31.41 -16.63
C SER A 20 -0.41 -31.11 -16.78
N GLY A 21 0.19 -30.52 -15.74
CA GLY A 21 1.64 -30.26 -15.69
C GLY A 21 2.08 -28.88 -15.21
N LEU A 22 1.18 -27.95 -14.83
CA LEU A 22 1.63 -26.70 -14.19
C LEU A 22 2.03 -27.00 -12.74
N SER A 23 3.19 -26.49 -12.33
CA SER A 23 3.78 -26.68 -11.00
C SER A 23 4.62 -25.44 -10.66
N VAL A 24 5.00 -25.26 -9.40
CA VAL A 24 5.84 -24.10 -9.05
C VAL A 24 7.23 -24.20 -9.68
N GLU A 25 7.73 -25.42 -9.92
CA GLU A 25 9.05 -25.73 -10.47
C GLU A 25 9.23 -25.30 -11.93
N ASN A 26 8.15 -25.32 -12.72
CA ASN A 26 8.22 -24.98 -14.15
C ASN A 26 7.68 -23.58 -14.47
N ILE A 27 7.36 -22.76 -13.46
CA ILE A 27 7.06 -21.34 -13.65
C ILE A 27 8.26 -20.66 -14.29
N SER A 28 8.10 -20.24 -15.54
CA SER A 28 9.11 -19.63 -16.40
C SER A 28 8.60 -18.30 -16.94
N ASP A 29 9.47 -17.54 -17.63
CA ASP A 29 9.08 -16.27 -18.23
C ASP A 29 7.90 -16.44 -19.20
N GLU A 30 7.93 -17.47 -20.06
CA GLU A 30 6.82 -17.79 -20.97
C GLU A 30 5.49 -18.02 -20.24
N ILE A 31 5.52 -18.70 -19.08
CA ILE A 31 4.31 -18.95 -18.28
C ILE A 31 3.80 -17.66 -17.63
N LEU A 32 4.70 -16.84 -17.07
CA LEU A 32 4.33 -15.60 -16.39
C LEU A 32 3.84 -14.53 -17.37
N GLU A 33 4.48 -14.40 -18.54
CA GLU A 33 4.03 -13.55 -19.66
C GLU A 33 2.61 -13.93 -20.12
N ASN A 34 2.30 -15.23 -20.10
CA ASN A 34 1.00 -15.78 -20.49
C ASN A 34 0.14 -16.19 -19.28
N ALA A 35 0.30 -15.55 -18.11
CA ALA A 35 -0.41 -15.95 -16.89
C ALA A 35 -1.95 -16.00 -17.02
N ASN A 36 -2.52 -15.22 -17.94
CA ASN A 36 -3.95 -15.25 -18.24
C ASN A 36 -4.39 -16.58 -18.88
N ALA A 37 -3.52 -17.30 -19.58
CA ALA A 37 -3.85 -18.62 -20.11
C ALA A 37 -4.07 -19.68 -19.01
N TYR A 38 -3.55 -19.42 -17.80
CA TYR A 38 -3.68 -20.29 -16.62
C TYR A 38 -4.78 -19.74 -15.69
N GLN A 39 -6.02 -19.67 -16.20
CA GLN A 39 -7.14 -19.04 -15.48
C GLN A 39 -7.45 -19.66 -14.12
N GLY A 40 -7.10 -20.94 -13.91
CA GLY A 40 -7.29 -21.61 -12.63
C GLY A 40 -6.29 -21.22 -11.54
N ASP A 41 -5.22 -20.52 -11.90
CA ASP A 41 -4.12 -20.17 -11.01
C ASP A 41 -3.95 -18.65 -10.92
N TRP A 42 -3.23 -18.21 -9.88
CA TRP A 42 -2.87 -16.81 -9.66
C TRP A 42 -1.35 -16.72 -9.45
N LEU A 43 -0.63 -16.58 -10.56
CA LEU A 43 0.81 -16.80 -10.62
C LEU A 43 1.67 -15.56 -10.30
N THR A 44 1.09 -14.36 -10.43
CA THR A 44 1.79 -13.09 -10.21
C THR A 44 1.02 -12.22 -9.21
N TYR A 45 1.68 -11.21 -8.64
CA TYR A 45 1.06 -10.35 -7.63
C TYR A 45 -0.29 -9.76 -8.08
N GLY A 46 -0.37 -9.18 -9.27
CA GLY A 46 -1.59 -8.59 -9.82
C GLY A 46 -2.31 -9.43 -10.88
N LYS A 47 -2.26 -10.77 -10.80
CA LYS A 47 -2.80 -11.75 -11.78
C LYS A 47 -1.99 -11.87 -13.08
N ASN A 48 -1.57 -10.76 -13.68
CA ASN A 48 -0.66 -10.74 -14.83
C ASN A 48 0.33 -9.57 -14.71
N TYR A 49 1.26 -9.46 -15.66
CA TYR A 49 2.28 -8.40 -15.69
C TYR A 49 1.74 -6.98 -15.85
N GLY A 50 0.52 -6.83 -16.40
CA GLY A 50 -0.19 -5.56 -16.44
C GLY A 50 -0.97 -5.25 -15.17
N GLU A 51 -0.97 -6.16 -14.19
CA GLU A 51 -1.63 -6.06 -12.88
C GLU A 51 -3.11 -5.67 -12.90
N ASN A 52 -3.86 -6.10 -13.92
CA ASN A 52 -5.27 -5.74 -14.05
C ASN A 52 -6.19 -6.35 -12.96
N ARG A 53 -5.72 -7.39 -12.25
CA ARG A 53 -6.46 -8.11 -11.21
C ARG A 53 -7.85 -8.59 -11.65
N HIS A 54 -7.94 -8.96 -12.93
CA HIS A 54 -9.15 -9.51 -13.54
C HIS A 54 -9.01 -11.02 -13.77
N SER A 55 -10.02 -11.76 -13.34
CA SER A 55 -10.18 -13.17 -13.62
C SER A 55 -11.36 -13.41 -14.55
N GLU A 56 -11.16 -14.21 -15.59
CA GLU A 56 -12.24 -14.62 -16.51
C GLU A 56 -13.07 -15.79 -15.97
N LEU A 57 -12.74 -16.30 -14.78
CA LEU A 57 -13.51 -17.36 -14.14
C LEU A 57 -14.96 -16.93 -13.91
N ASN A 58 -15.91 -17.84 -14.14
CA ASN A 58 -17.35 -17.53 -14.14
C ASN A 58 -18.21 -18.64 -13.50
N LEU A 59 -17.63 -19.53 -12.69
CA LEU A 59 -18.44 -20.50 -11.94
C LEU A 59 -19.14 -19.85 -10.74
N ILE A 60 -18.54 -18.81 -10.17
CA ILE A 60 -19.20 -17.84 -9.29
C ILE A 60 -19.63 -16.68 -10.18
N ASN A 61 -20.94 -16.43 -10.26
CA ASN A 61 -21.56 -15.45 -11.15
C ASN A 61 -22.81 -14.82 -10.52
N LYS A 62 -23.44 -13.87 -11.23
CA LYS A 62 -24.58 -13.11 -10.71
C LYS A 62 -25.80 -13.99 -10.40
N GLU A 63 -25.88 -15.16 -11.02
CA GLU A 63 -26.98 -16.12 -10.85
C GLU A 63 -26.82 -17.05 -9.65
N ASN A 64 -25.63 -17.09 -9.03
CA ASN A 64 -25.37 -17.99 -7.91
C ASN A 64 -24.53 -17.42 -6.76
N VAL A 65 -24.03 -16.18 -6.87
CA VAL A 65 -23.19 -15.55 -5.83
C VAL A 65 -23.89 -15.45 -4.47
N GLU A 66 -25.22 -15.47 -4.43
CA GLU A 66 -26.00 -15.54 -3.19
C GLU A 66 -25.74 -16.82 -2.37
N LYS A 67 -25.20 -17.87 -3.01
CA LYS A 67 -24.81 -19.15 -2.38
C LYS A 67 -23.34 -19.21 -2.01
N LEU A 68 -22.59 -18.12 -2.19
CA LEU A 68 -21.20 -18.04 -1.79
C LEU A 68 -21.10 -18.13 -0.26
N GLU A 69 -20.40 -19.14 0.24
CA GLU A 69 -20.28 -19.45 1.66
C GLU A 69 -18.89 -20.01 1.97
N LEU A 70 -18.51 -20.02 3.26
CA LEU A 70 -17.16 -20.39 3.69
C LEU A 70 -16.79 -21.83 3.29
N ALA A 71 -15.67 -21.96 2.59
CA ALA A 71 -15.04 -23.22 2.23
C ALA A 71 -14.05 -23.69 3.31
N TRP A 72 -13.20 -22.78 3.77
CA TRP A 72 -12.24 -23.00 4.86
C TRP A 72 -11.73 -21.65 5.41
N SER A 73 -11.10 -21.68 6.59
CA SER A 73 -10.38 -20.52 7.13
C SER A 73 -9.10 -20.94 7.85
N LEU A 74 -8.10 -20.04 7.88
CA LEU A 74 -6.81 -20.25 8.55
C LEU A 74 -6.46 -19.02 9.41
N ASN A 75 -6.36 -19.20 10.72
CA ASN A 75 -5.97 -18.14 11.65
C ASN A 75 -4.43 -18.04 11.72
N LEU A 76 -3.88 -16.85 11.48
CA LEU A 76 -2.43 -16.57 11.50
C LEU A 76 -1.91 -16.12 12.87
N ASN A 77 -2.78 -16.05 13.89
CA ASN A 77 -2.47 -15.71 15.28
C ASN A 77 -1.75 -14.36 15.45
N THR A 78 -2.16 -13.36 14.67
CA THR A 78 -1.61 -12.00 14.70
C THR A 78 -2.73 -10.97 14.78
N LYS A 79 -2.47 -9.78 15.34
CA LYS A 79 -3.43 -8.65 15.35
C LYS A 79 -2.88 -7.41 14.62
N ARG A 80 -1.90 -7.62 13.74
CA ARG A 80 -1.28 -6.60 12.88
C ARG A 80 -1.86 -6.73 11.47
N GLY A 81 -1.66 -5.71 10.64
CA GLY A 81 -2.23 -5.64 9.29
C GLY A 81 -1.76 -6.77 8.37
N ILE A 82 -2.71 -7.37 7.66
CA ILE A 82 -2.43 -8.31 6.56
C ILE A 82 -2.74 -7.59 5.25
N GLU A 83 -1.71 -7.37 4.44
CA GLU A 83 -1.82 -6.69 3.13
C GLU A 83 -1.54 -7.66 1.95
N SER A 84 -1.34 -8.95 2.24
CA SER A 84 -0.90 -9.94 1.25
C SER A 84 -1.92 -10.14 0.13
N THR A 85 -1.47 -10.13 -1.12
CA THR A 85 -2.18 -10.85 -2.20
C THR A 85 -1.61 -12.27 -2.27
N PRO A 86 -2.42 -13.32 -2.02
CA PRO A 86 -1.95 -14.69 -2.15
C PRO A 86 -1.61 -15.05 -3.60
N LEU A 87 -0.60 -15.90 -3.77
CA LEU A 87 -0.34 -16.60 -5.02
C LEU A 87 -0.90 -18.02 -4.93
N VAL A 88 -1.44 -18.56 -6.01
CA VAL A 88 -1.93 -19.94 -6.09
C VAL A 88 -1.39 -20.60 -7.35
N VAL A 89 -0.76 -21.76 -7.20
CA VAL A 89 -0.33 -22.61 -8.31
C VAL A 89 -0.62 -24.07 -7.98
N ASN A 90 -1.37 -24.75 -8.84
CA ASN A 90 -1.69 -26.17 -8.74
C ASN A 90 -2.21 -26.59 -7.36
N GLY A 91 -3.14 -25.80 -6.81
CA GLY A 91 -3.76 -26.07 -5.51
C GLY A 91 -2.91 -25.76 -4.28
N ILE A 92 -1.72 -25.17 -4.43
CA ILE A 92 -0.91 -24.66 -3.31
C ILE A 92 -1.00 -23.13 -3.29
N MET A 93 -1.34 -22.59 -2.13
CA MET A 93 -1.38 -21.15 -1.87
C MET A 93 -0.14 -20.71 -1.10
N TYR A 94 0.43 -19.57 -1.50
CA TYR A 94 1.53 -18.90 -0.83
C TYR A 94 1.13 -17.47 -0.48
N LEU A 95 1.33 -17.07 0.77
CA LEU A 95 0.98 -15.73 1.24
C LEU A 95 1.91 -15.27 2.35
N THR A 96 1.84 -13.97 2.67
CA THR A 96 2.63 -13.36 3.74
C THR A 96 1.77 -12.84 4.87
N GLY A 97 2.38 -12.72 6.05
CA GLY A 97 1.80 -12.07 7.21
C GLY A 97 2.71 -10.97 7.78
N PRO A 98 2.29 -10.35 8.90
CA PRO A 98 3.06 -9.34 9.60
C PRO A 98 4.46 -9.82 9.95
N TRP A 99 5.44 -8.92 10.00
CA TRP A 99 6.87 -9.25 10.18
C TRP A 99 7.47 -10.11 9.07
N SER A 100 6.87 -10.09 7.88
CA SER A 100 7.34 -10.82 6.70
C SER A 100 7.33 -12.35 6.87
N LEU A 101 6.46 -12.90 7.72
CA LEU A 101 6.24 -14.34 7.77
C LEU A 101 5.66 -14.83 6.45
N VAL A 102 6.03 -16.04 6.03
CA VAL A 102 5.50 -16.73 4.85
C VAL A 102 4.75 -17.98 5.27
N TYR A 103 3.62 -18.22 4.62
CA TYR A 103 2.78 -19.39 4.82
C TYR A 103 2.55 -20.09 3.47
N SER A 104 2.75 -21.40 3.45
CA SER A 104 2.27 -22.26 2.37
C SER A 104 1.10 -23.09 2.87
N VAL A 105 0.03 -23.12 2.09
CA VAL A 105 -1.26 -23.66 2.49
C VAL A 105 -1.82 -24.51 1.35
N ASP A 106 -2.40 -25.67 1.67
CA ASP A 106 -3.25 -26.39 0.72
C ASP A 106 -4.49 -25.54 0.45
N ALA A 107 -4.63 -25.08 -0.79
CA ALA A 107 -5.63 -24.08 -1.14
C ALA A 107 -7.06 -24.67 -1.21
N LYS A 108 -7.22 -25.99 -1.09
CA LYS A 108 -8.54 -26.65 -1.07
C LYS A 108 -9.07 -26.79 0.36
N SER A 109 -8.20 -27.12 1.30
CA SER A 109 -8.55 -27.46 2.68
C SER A 109 -8.23 -26.36 3.69
N GLY A 110 -7.28 -25.48 3.37
CA GLY A 110 -6.70 -24.54 4.32
C GLY A 110 -5.62 -25.14 5.23
N GLU A 111 -5.17 -26.37 4.98
CA GLU A 111 -4.11 -27.01 5.76
C GLU A 111 -2.78 -26.27 5.59
N LEU A 112 -2.16 -25.89 6.71
CA LEU A 112 -0.84 -25.29 6.71
C LEU A 112 0.23 -26.33 6.37
N LEU A 113 0.91 -26.17 5.24
CA LEU A 113 1.94 -27.09 4.76
C LEU A 113 3.30 -26.79 5.37
N TRP A 114 3.71 -25.52 5.35
CA TRP A 114 4.93 -25.05 5.99
C TRP A 114 4.87 -23.54 6.25
N THR A 115 5.75 -23.06 7.15
CA THR A 115 5.96 -21.63 7.42
C THR A 115 7.43 -21.27 7.36
N TYR A 116 7.71 -20.03 7.00
CA TYR A 116 9.04 -19.43 7.10
C TYR A 116 8.96 -18.11 7.87
N ASP A 117 9.80 -17.98 8.90
CA ASP A 117 9.98 -16.74 9.65
C ASP A 117 11.38 -16.19 9.35
N PRO A 118 11.52 -15.03 8.68
CA PRO A 118 12.82 -14.41 8.43
C PRO A 118 13.50 -13.93 9.72
N LYS A 119 12.81 -13.94 10.87
CA LYS A 119 13.29 -13.49 12.17
C LYS A 119 13.68 -12.01 12.18
N VAL A 120 12.88 -11.17 11.51
CA VAL A 120 13.04 -9.72 11.55
C VAL A 120 13.12 -9.28 13.02
N PRO A 121 14.21 -8.60 13.45
CA PRO A 121 14.33 -8.14 14.82
C PRO A 121 13.19 -7.18 15.14
N LYS A 122 12.49 -7.40 16.26
CA LYS A 122 11.30 -6.60 16.60
C LYS A 122 11.59 -5.11 16.82
N SER A 123 12.85 -4.74 17.07
CA SER A 123 13.32 -3.35 17.05
C SER A 123 13.13 -2.67 15.69
N HIS A 124 13.09 -3.40 14.58
CA HIS A 124 12.80 -2.83 13.25
C HIS A 124 11.35 -2.30 13.14
N GLY A 125 10.47 -2.63 14.09
CA GLY A 125 9.13 -2.05 14.14
C GLY A 125 9.15 -0.52 14.18
N GLU A 126 10.14 0.09 14.85
CA GLU A 126 10.27 1.55 14.92
C GLU A 126 10.73 2.19 13.59
N LYS A 127 11.25 1.39 12.66
CA LYS A 127 11.68 1.85 11.33
C LYS A 127 10.56 1.79 10.30
N ALA A 128 9.45 1.11 10.60
CA ALA A 128 8.30 1.00 9.73
C ALA A 128 7.33 2.15 10.01
N CYS A 129 7.08 3.02 9.03
CA CYS A 129 6.10 4.11 9.19
C CYS A 129 4.68 3.58 9.41
N CYS A 130 4.38 2.42 8.85
CA CYS A 130 3.05 2.17 8.33
C CYS A 130 2.56 0.76 8.68
N ASP A 131 2.82 0.31 9.91
CA ASP A 131 2.62 -1.08 10.38
C ASP A 131 3.72 -2.05 9.87
N VAL A 132 3.83 -3.24 10.44
CA VAL A 132 4.84 -4.27 10.11
C VAL A 132 4.33 -5.22 9.04
N VAL A 133 3.82 -4.64 7.96
CA VAL A 133 3.06 -5.31 6.90
C VAL A 133 3.96 -5.94 5.83
N ASN A 134 3.35 -6.82 5.03
CA ASN A 134 3.95 -7.33 3.81
C ASN A 134 2.86 -7.63 2.78
N ARG A 135 3.06 -7.23 1.52
CA ARG A 135 2.05 -7.31 0.46
C ARG A 135 2.07 -8.61 -0.33
N GLY A 136 3.09 -9.46 -0.17
CA GLY A 136 3.09 -10.78 -0.80
C GLY A 136 4.45 -11.17 -1.36
N LEU A 137 4.40 -12.16 -2.26
CA LEU A 137 5.56 -12.84 -2.83
C LEU A 137 5.58 -12.68 -4.34
N ALA A 138 6.71 -13.05 -4.94
CA ALA A 138 6.78 -13.49 -6.33
C ALA A 138 7.12 -14.98 -6.41
N MET A 139 6.87 -15.63 -7.54
CA MET A 139 7.31 -17.00 -7.80
C MET A 139 8.03 -17.13 -9.14
N TYR A 140 9.04 -17.99 -9.20
CA TYR A 140 9.77 -18.32 -10.43
C TYR A 140 10.62 -19.58 -10.23
N LYS A 141 10.53 -20.54 -11.15
CA LYS A 141 11.36 -21.76 -11.22
C LYS A 141 11.58 -22.46 -9.86
N GLY A 142 10.47 -22.78 -9.19
CA GLY A 142 10.47 -23.50 -7.91
C GLY A 142 10.80 -22.64 -6.68
N LYS A 143 10.97 -21.33 -6.86
CA LYS A 143 11.33 -20.40 -5.78
C LYS A 143 10.21 -19.40 -5.51
N LEU A 144 10.12 -18.98 -4.26
CA LEU A 144 9.33 -17.83 -3.81
C LEU A 144 10.29 -16.71 -3.40
N TYR A 145 9.96 -15.47 -3.74
CA TYR A 145 10.79 -14.30 -3.41
C TYR A 145 10.05 -13.41 -2.42
N LEU A 146 10.74 -13.08 -1.32
CA LEU A 146 10.25 -12.29 -0.21
C LEU A 146 11.11 -11.05 -0.01
N GLY A 147 10.48 -9.88 0.02
CA GLY A 147 11.08 -8.68 0.62
C GLY A 147 10.80 -8.67 2.13
N ALA A 148 11.82 -8.85 2.96
CA ALA A 148 11.68 -8.82 4.41
C ALA A 148 11.78 -7.39 4.97
N LEU A 149 11.04 -7.12 6.04
CA LEU A 149 10.90 -5.77 6.61
C LEU A 149 12.25 -5.12 6.99
N ASP A 150 13.27 -5.91 7.31
CA ASP A 150 14.63 -5.44 7.63
C ASP A 150 15.54 -5.17 6.42
N GLY A 151 14.99 -5.21 5.21
CA GLY A 151 15.73 -4.87 3.99
C GLY A 151 16.34 -6.05 3.25
N ARG A 152 16.12 -7.28 3.69
CA ARG A 152 16.57 -8.48 2.96
C ARG A 152 15.64 -8.83 1.80
N LEU A 153 16.22 -9.24 0.67
CA LEU A 153 15.53 -9.99 -0.39
C LEU A 153 15.91 -11.46 -0.25
N ILE A 154 14.92 -12.34 -0.13
CA ILE A 154 15.12 -13.75 0.22
C ILE A 154 14.43 -14.63 -0.81
N ALA A 155 15.15 -15.60 -1.38
CA ALA A 155 14.57 -16.66 -2.18
C ALA A 155 14.38 -17.93 -1.34
N LEU A 156 13.17 -18.47 -1.33
CA LEU A 156 12.78 -19.68 -0.62
C LEU A 156 12.45 -20.78 -1.62
N ASN A 157 12.79 -22.02 -1.29
CA ASN A 157 12.27 -23.18 -2.00
C ASN A 157 10.75 -23.29 -1.74
N ALA A 158 9.95 -23.30 -2.81
CA ALA A 158 8.50 -23.26 -2.71
C ALA A 158 7.87 -24.53 -2.09
N SER A 159 8.58 -25.65 -2.10
CA SER A 159 8.09 -26.94 -1.57
C SER A 159 8.20 -27.05 -0.05
N ASN A 160 9.18 -26.38 0.56
CA ASN A 160 9.53 -26.59 1.97
C ASN A 160 9.91 -25.32 2.75
N GLY A 161 10.00 -24.15 2.09
CA GLY A 161 10.35 -22.89 2.72
C GLY A 161 11.82 -22.71 3.09
N GLU A 162 12.71 -23.62 2.66
CA GLU A 162 14.15 -23.49 2.92
C GLU A 162 14.75 -22.33 2.11
N VAL A 163 15.65 -21.57 2.74
CA VAL A 163 16.37 -20.47 2.07
C VAL A 163 17.30 -21.02 1.00
N ILE A 164 17.16 -20.53 -0.23
CA ILE A 164 18.06 -20.80 -1.35
C ILE A 164 19.18 -19.76 -1.37
N TRP A 165 18.81 -18.48 -1.32
CA TRP A 165 19.73 -17.36 -1.19
C TRP A 165 19.05 -16.20 -0.45
N GLU A 166 19.84 -15.34 0.17
CA GLU A 166 19.39 -14.08 0.76
C GLU A 166 20.39 -12.95 0.46
N ASN A 167 19.87 -11.75 0.22
CA ASN A 167 20.66 -10.54 -0.03
C ASN A 167 20.21 -9.42 0.88
N ASN A 168 21.18 -8.75 1.51
CA ASN A 168 20.90 -7.47 2.15
C ASN A 168 20.87 -6.37 1.08
N THR A 169 19.68 -5.83 0.78
CA THR A 169 19.55 -4.76 -0.23
C THR A 169 20.14 -3.43 0.23
N LEU A 170 20.46 -3.32 1.53
CA LEU A 170 20.89 -2.11 2.21
C LEU A 170 22.40 -2.05 2.45
N VAL A 171 23.20 -2.89 1.78
CA VAL A 171 24.67 -2.87 1.93
C VAL A 171 25.20 -1.46 1.62
N GLY A 172 25.95 -0.90 2.57
CA GLY A 172 26.54 0.44 2.45
C GLY A 172 25.55 1.60 2.66
N LEU A 173 24.32 1.33 3.11
CA LEU A 173 23.29 2.33 3.35
C LEU A 173 22.94 2.43 4.84
N GLU A 174 22.75 3.66 5.30
CA GLU A 174 22.31 3.98 6.67
C GLU A 174 20.89 4.54 6.64
N GLY A 175 20.18 4.44 7.77
CA GLY A 175 18.82 4.99 7.95
C GLY A 175 17.74 3.94 8.20
N SER A 176 16.49 4.39 8.21
CA SER A 176 15.30 3.59 8.50
C SER A 176 14.66 3.04 7.22
N TYR A 177 15.43 2.27 6.45
CA TYR A 177 14.87 1.53 5.31
C TYR A 177 14.07 0.32 5.78
N THR A 178 12.99 0.03 5.07
CA THR A 178 12.18 -1.19 5.23
C THR A 178 11.69 -1.71 3.87
N ILE A 179 11.26 -2.97 3.79
CA ILE A 179 10.58 -3.52 2.60
C ILE A 179 9.19 -4.04 3.00
N THR A 180 8.16 -3.53 2.32
CA THR A 180 6.75 -3.89 2.57
C THR A 180 6.04 -4.40 1.30
N GLY A 181 6.43 -3.90 0.13
CA GLY A 181 5.88 -4.33 -1.16
C GLY A 181 6.26 -5.77 -1.54
N ALA A 182 5.44 -6.38 -2.40
CA ALA A 182 5.74 -7.67 -2.98
C ALA A 182 6.80 -7.53 -4.08
N PRO A 183 7.83 -8.39 -4.14
CA PRO A 183 8.71 -8.45 -5.31
C PRO A 183 7.94 -8.81 -6.57
N ARG A 184 8.49 -8.46 -7.75
CA ARG A 184 8.04 -8.96 -9.06
C ARG A 184 9.16 -9.73 -9.73
N VAL A 185 8.82 -10.72 -10.58
CA VAL A 185 9.81 -11.38 -11.45
C VAL A 185 9.48 -11.09 -12.90
N PHE A 186 10.38 -10.40 -13.60
CA PHE A 186 10.29 -10.08 -15.01
C PHE A 186 11.60 -10.47 -15.69
N ASP A 187 11.51 -11.24 -16.77
CA ASP A 187 12.67 -11.68 -17.58
C ASP A 187 13.80 -12.32 -16.74
N GLY A 188 13.43 -13.22 -15.84
CA GLY A 188 14.38 -13.89 -14.93
C GLY A 188 15.04 -12.98 -13.89
N LYS A 189 14.55 -11.75 -13.68
CA LYS A 189 15.05 -10.81 -12.66
C LYS A 189 13.98 -10.51 -11.61
N VAL A 190 14.40 -10.48 -10.34
CA VAL A 190 13.56 -10.13 -9.18
C VAL A 190 13.72 -8.64 -8.91
N PHE A 191 12.61 -7.91 -9.01
CA PHE A 191 12.52 -6.48 -8.74
C PHE A 191 12.01 -6.23 -7.34
N ILE A 192 12.71 -5.37 -6.60
CA ILE A 192 12.28 -4.91 -5.28
C ILE A 192 12.80 -3.50 -5.00
N GLY A 193 11.96 -2.69 -4.37
CA GLY A 193 12.33 -1.39 -3.82
C GLY A 193 12.32 -1.39 -2.29
N ASN A 194 12.12 -0.23 -1.69
CA ASN A 194 12.11 -0.02 -0.24
C ASN A 194 11.19 1.14 0.12
N GLY A 195 10.84 1.24 1.41
CA GLY A 195 10.20 2.39 2.04
C GLY A 195 11.13 3.05 3.07
N GLY A 196 10.67 4.19 3.63
CA GLY A 196 11.40 4.94 4.66
C GLY A 196 11.48 6.46 4.42
N ALA A 197 10.77 7.00 3.41
CA ALA A 197 10.80 8.43 3.09
C ALA A 197 10.40 9.32 4.28
N GLU A 198 9.50 8.85 5.14
CA GLU A 198 9.08 9.54 6.36
C GLU A 198 10.25 9.77 7.34
N TYR A 199 11.28 8.93 7.30
CA TYR A 199 12.42 9.01 8.22
C TYR A 199 13.64 9.74 7.65
N GLY A 200 13.73 9.91 6.33
CA GLY A 200 14.91 10.49 5.68
C GLY A 200 15.82 9.47 5.03
N VAL A 201 15.35 8.84 3.95
CA VAL A 201 16.14 7.88 3.17
C VAL A 201 16.15 8.25 1.69
N ARG A 202 17.14 7.71 0.96
CA ARG A 202 17.29 7.90 -0.49
C ARG A 202 16.67 6.72 -1.23
N GLY A 203 15.62 6.99 -2.01
CA GLY A 203 14.88 5.99 -2.74
C GLY A 203 15.70 5.30 -3.82
N PHE A 204 15.48 3.99 -3.96
CA PHE A 204 15.97 3.18 -5.06
C PHE A 204 15.11 1.93 -5.23
N PHE A 205 15.28 1.27 -6.36
CA PHE A 205 14.88 -0.13 -6.55
C PHE A 205 15.99 -0.87 -7.29
N SER A 206 15.95 -2.20 -7.28
CA SER A 206 17.02 -3.03 -7.84
C SER A 206 16.46 -4.27 -8.50
N ALA A 207 17.18 -4.73 -9.53
CA ALA A 207 16.97 -5.99 -10.19
C ALA A 207 18.05 -6.98 -9.72
N TYR A 208 17.63 -8.16 -9.30
CA TYR A 208 18.51 -9.26 -8.92
C TYR A 208 18.27 -10.45 -9.83
N ASN A 209 19.29 -11.18 -10.21
CA ASN A 209 19.12 -12.44 -10.91
C ASN A 209 18.28 -13.39 -10.05
N ALA A 210 17.19 -13.94 -10.60
CA ALA A 210 16.25 -14.76 -9.84
C ALA A 210 16.87 -16.09 -9.35
N GLU A 211 17.79 -16.66 -10.12
CA GLU A 211 18.43 -17.93 -9.77
C GLU A 211 19.53 -17.76 -8.71
N THR A 212 20.39 -16.74 -8.86
CA THR A 212 21.61 -16.59 -8.06
C THR A 212 21.50 -15.55 -6.94
N GLY A 213 20.56 -14.61 -7.06
CA GLY A 213 20.47 -13.44 -6.18
C GLY A 213 21.53 -12.37 -6.48
N GLU A 214 22.35 -12.51 -7.52
CA GLU A 214 23.33 -11.46 -7.86
C GLU A 214 22.61 -10.16 -8.26
N LEU A 215 23.08 -9.03 -7.72
CA LEU A 215 22.58 -7.72 -8.13
C LEU A 215 22.96 -7.47 -9.59
N ASP A 216 21.96 -7.33 -10.46
CA ASP A 216 22.15 -7.04 -11.88
C ASP A 216 22.37 -5.53 -12.05
N TRP A 217 21.37 -4.74 -11.63
CA TRP A 217 21.46 -3.29 -11.65
C TRP A 217 20.58 -2.64 -10.56
N ARG A 218 20.87 -1.37 -10.27
CA ARG A 218 20.14 -0.54 -9.32
C ARG A 218 19.84 0.83 -9.92
N PHE A 219 18.61 1.29 -9.75
CA PHE A 219 18.20 2.64 -10.10
C PHE A 219 17.87 3.44 -8.83
N TYR A 220 18.69 4.42 -8.50
CA TYR A 220 18.34 5.46 -7.53
C TYR A 220 17.33 6.44 -8.14
N THR A 221 16.28 6.77 -7.39
CA THR A 221 15.18 7.62 -7.89
C THR A 221 15.41 9.10 -7.66
N VAL A 222 16.35 9.46 -6.78
CA VAL A 222 16.73 10.85 -6.51
C VAL A 222 18.26 11.00 -6.46
N PRO A 223 18.80 12.18 -6.83
CA PRO A 223 20.23 12.42 -6.83
C PRO A 223 20.82 12.41 -5.42
N GLY A 224 22.06 11.94 -5.28
CA GLY A 224 22.84 12.00 -4.05
C GLY A 224 23.55 13.34 -3.88
N ASN A 225 24.63 13.37 -3.10
CA ASN A 225 25.52 14.54 -3.05
C ASN A 225 26.17 14.74 -4.44
N PRO A 226 25.93 15.85 -5.15
CA PRO A 226 26.52 16.09 -6.47
C PRO A 226 28.05 16.06 -6.48
N GLU A 227 28.71 16.35 -5.35
CA GLU A 227 30.18 16.29 -5.24
C GLU A 227 30.75 14.87 -5.36
N ASN A 228 29.94 13.84 -5.09
CA ASN A 228 30.35 12.44 -5.19
C ASN A 228 30.23 11.89 -6.62
N GLY A 229 29.70 12.68 -7.56
CA GLY A 229 29.25 12.20 -8.87
C GLY A 229 27.92 11.46 -8.79
N PHE A 230 27.50 10.90 -9.92
CA PHE A 230 26.19 10.27 -10.10
C PHE A 230 26.34 8.81 -10.52
N GLU A 231 25.51 7.92 -9.95
CA GLU A 231 25.55 6.48 -10.21
C GLU A 231 25.08 6.12 -11.63
N HIS A 232 24.23 6.96 -12.22
CA HIS A 232 23.71 6.82 -13.58
C HIS A 232 23.38 8.22 -14.16
N PRO A 233 23.45 8.42 -15.49
CA PRO A 233 23.37 9.74 -16.12
C PRO A 233 22.04 10.46 -15.87
N GLU A 234 20.96 9.72 -15.63
CA GLU A 234 19.64 10.28 -15.33
C GLU A 234 19.67 11.15 -14.06
N LEU A 235 20.52 10.85 -13.09
CA LEU A 235 20.66 11.67 -11.88
C LEU A 235 21.33 13.01 -12.12
N GLU A 236 22.17 13.15 -13.16
CA GLU A 236 22.78 14.43 -13.50
C GLU A 236 21.70 15.41 -13.99
N GLU A 237 20.76 14.94 -14.82
CA GLU A 237 19.61 15.72 -15.23
C GLU A 237 18.64 15.96 -14.06
N ALA A 238 18.38 14.93 -13.25
CA ALA A 238 17.52 15.06 -12.08
C ALA A 238 18.06 16.12 -11.12
N ALA A 239 19.37 16.15 -10.82
CA ALA A 239 20.01 17.10 -9.90
C ALA A 239 19.79 18.57 -10.27
N LYS A 240 19.60 18.90 -11.56
CA LYS A 240 19.28 20.27 -12.00
C LYS A 240 17.93 20.77 -11.50
N THR A 241 17.06 19.86 -11.07
CA THR A 241 15.73 20.15 -10.54
C THR A 241 15.70 20.24 -9.01
N TRP A 242 16.86 20.15 -8.35
CA TRP A 242 17.00 20.26 -6.90
C TRP A 242 17.87 21.46 -6.51
N THR A 243 17.64 21.98 -5.31
CA THR A 243 18.40 23.09 -4.73
C THR A 243 18.75 22.81 -3.27
N GLY A 244 19.79 23.44 -2.74
CA GLY A 244 20.25 23.22 -1.37
C GLY A 244 20.94 21.87 -1.19
N GLU A 245 20.89 21.32 0.03
CA GLU A 245 21.62 20.11 0.44
C GLU A 245 20.68 18.95 0.76
N TRP A 246 19.77 18.63 -0.17
CA TRP A 246 18.71 17.62 0.02
C TRP A 246 19.25 16.23 0.42
N TRP A 247 20.46 15.88 -0.04
CA TRP A 247 21.10 14.59 0.23
C TRP A 247 21.38 14.36 1.72
N LYS A 248 21.43 15.42 2.54
CA LYS A 248 21.56 15.29 4.01
C LYS A 248 20.33 14.66 4.66
N TYR A 249 19.17 14.77 4.01
CA TYR A 249 17.91 14.19 4.45
C TYR A 249 17.53 12.92 3.66
N GLY A 250 18.39 12.48 2.74
CA GLY A 250 18.12 11.36 1.82
C GLY A 250 17.28 11.73 0.58
N GLY A 251 16.42 12.75 0.66
CA GLY A 251 15.65 13.27 -0.47
C GLY A 251 14.34 12.54 -0.75
N GLY A 252 14.16 11.29 -0.31
CA GLY A 252 12.94 10.48 -0.49
C GLY A 252 12.92 9.71 -1.81
N GLY A 253 11.75 9.57 -2.43
CA GLY A 253 11.55 8.91 -3.72
C GLY A 253 11.49 7.39 -3.64
N THR A 254 11.22 6.82 -2.47
CA THR A 254 11.18 5.37 -2.22
C THR A 254 10.15 4.65 -3.10
N ALA A 255 10.54 3.56 -3.75
CA ALA A 255 9.67 2.75 -4.64
C ALA A 255 9.10 1.54 -3.87
N TRP A 256 8.16 1.79 -2.97
CA TRP A 256 7.77 0.80 -1.95
C TRP A 256 6.63 -0.15 -2.34
N ASP A 257 6.07 -0.07 -3.56
CA ASP A 257 4.90 -0.87 -3.94
C ASP A 257 4.84 -1.34 -5.41
N SER A 258 4.42 -0.49 -6.35
CA SER A 258 4.02 -0.94 -7.69
C SER A 258 5.18 -1.08 -8.70
N PHE A 259 5.18 -2.23 -9.37
CA PHE A 259 6.00 -2.58 -10.53
C PHE A 259 5.11 -3.31 -11.54
N VAL A 260 5.09 -2.89 -12.81
CA VAL A 260 4.41 -3.60 -13.91
C VAL A 260 5.35 -3.74 -15.10
N TYR A 261 5.04 -4.65 -16.04
CA TYR A 261 5.96 -5.00 -17.12
C TYR A 261 5.24 -5.21 -18.45
N ASP A 262 5.74 -4.58 -19.51
CA ASP A 262 5.39 -4.90 -20.89
C ASP A 262 6.50 -5.77 -21.49
N ALA A 263 6.22 -7.07 -21.62
CA ALA A 263 7.18 -8.05 -22.12
C ALA A 263 7.47 -7.92 -23.61
N GLU A 264 6.55 -7.35 -24.40
CA GLU A 264 6.75 -7.12 -25.83
C GLU A 264 7.80 -6.02 -26.05
N GLU A 265 7.71 -4.97 -25.23
CA GLU A 265 8.56 -3.78 -25.35
C GLU A 265 9.81 -3.86 -24.44
N LYS A 266 9.89 -4.89 -23.59
CA LYS A 266 10.94 -5.08 -22.58
C LYS A 266 11.07 -3.89 -21.63
N LEU A 267 9.93 -3.27 -21.29
CA LEU A 267 9.85 -2.11 -20.41
C LEU A 267 9.23 -2.48 -19.07
N ILE A 268 9.95 -2.20 -17.99
CA ILE A 268 9.36 -2.17 -16.65
C ILE A 268 8.85 -0.76 -16.37
N TYR A 269 7.79 -0.68 -15.57
CA TYR A 269 7.24 0.57 -15.08
C TYR A 269 7.24 0.58 -13.56
N VAL A 270 7.71 1.68 -12.97
CA VAL A 270 7.91 1.81 -11.53
C VAL A 270 7.33 3.12 -11.02
N GLY A 271 6.55 3.03 -9.95
CA GLY A 271 6.05 4.20 -9.23
C GLY A 271 7.02 4.66 -8.14
N THR A 272 7.26 5.97 -8.01
CA THR A 272 8.16 6.55 -7.00
C THR A 272 7.43 7.32 -5.91
N GLY A 273 8.05 7.38 -4.73
CA GLY A 273 7.45 7.96 -3.52
C GLY A 273 7.55 9.48 -3.41
N ASN A 274 7.07 9.95 -2.26
CA ASN A 274 7.20 11.30 -1.74
C ASN A 274 8.65 11.64 -1.39
N GLY A 275 8.94 12.92 -1.23
CA GLY A 275 10.23 13.47 -0.85
C GLY A 275 10.47 13.44 0.65
N SER A 276 11.74 13.60 1.02
CA SER A 276 12.17 13.65 2.42
C SER A 276 13.10 14.84 2.69
N PRO A 277 12.75 15.75 3.61
CA PRO A 277 11.44 15.85 4.29
C PRO A 277 10.30 16.10 3.28
N TRP A 278 9.05 15.93 3.71
CA TRP A 278 7.88 16.22 2.85
C TRP A 278 7.89 17.68 2.41
N ASN A 279 8.18 18.61 3.32
CA ASN A 279 8.14 20.04 3.00
C ASN A 279 9.24 20.47 2.00
N ARG A 280 8.84 20.85 0.78
CA ARG A 280 9.79 21.25 -0.28
C ARG A 280 10.62 22.48 0.13
N GLU A 281 10.07 23.41 0.89
CA GLU A 281 10.80 24.63 1.30
C GLU A 281 11.98 24.33 2.24
N ILE A 282 11.99 23.14 2.86
CA ILE A 282 13.11 22.62 3.66
C ILE A 282 14.00 21.72 2.79
N ARG A 283 13.37 20.79 2.06
CA ARG A 283 14.07 19.79 1.24
C ARG A 283 14.84 20.42 0.07
N SER A 284 14.27 21.43 -0.58
CA SER A 284 14.79 22.14 -1.75
C SER A 284 14.36 23.61 -1.71
N PRO A 285 15.05 24.46 -0.91
CA PRO A 285 14.58 25.82 -0.59
C PRO A 285 14.46 26.79 -1.76
N GLY A 286 15.16 26.55 -2.87
CA GLY A 286 15.04 27.30 -4.11
C GLY A 286 13.93 26.81 -5.04
N GLY A 287 13.11 25.85 -4.58
CA GLY A 287 12.07 25.21 -5.37
C GLY A 287 12.61 24.08 -6.24
N GLY A 288 12.02 23.92 -7.43
CA GLY A 288 12.34 22.85 -8.37
C GLY A 288 11.32 21.72 -8.37
N ASP A 289 11.41 20.90 -9.42
CA ASP A 289 10.54 19.75 -9.65
C ASP A 289 10.97 18.53 -8.81
N ASN A 290 12.22 18.49 -8.35
CA ASN A 290 12.77 17.44 -7.52
C ASN A 290 12.61 16.04 -8.14
N LEU A 291 13.10 15.85 -9.38
CA LEU A 291 13.03 14.56 -10.06
C LEU A 291 13.84 13.47 -9.31
N TYR A 292 13.39 12.22 -9.24
CA TYR A 292 12.14 11.68 -9.77
C TYR A 292 11.12 11.39 -8.66
N LEU A 293 10.87 12.33 -7.75
CA LEU A 293 9.78 12.21 -6.77
C LEU A 293 8.42 12.12 -7.46
N SER A 294 7.46 11.40 -6.85
CA SER A 294 6.07 11.26 -7.32
C SER A 294 5.95 11.09 -8.83
N SER A 295 6.65 10.08 -9.37
CA SER A 295 6.78 9.85 -10.81
C SER A 295 6.46 8.41 -11.18
N ILE A 296 6.00 8.23 -12.43
CA ILE A 296 5.97 6.95 -13.13
C ILE A 296 7.22 6.91 -14.02
N LEU A 297 8.04 5.88 -13.85
CA LEU A 297 9.27 5.66 -14.61
C LEU A 297 9.09 4.47 -15.54
N ALA A 298 9.57 4.57 -16.78
CA ALA A 298 9.71 3.43 -17.68
C ALA A 298 11.19 3.15 -17.93
N LEU A 299 11.62 1.91 -17.67
CA LEU A 299 13.02 1.51 -17.80
C LEU A 299 13.12 0.25 -18.64
N ASP A 300 14.24 0.14 -19.34
CA ASP A 300 14.66 -1.11 -19.98
C ASP A 300 14.90 -2.18 -18.92
N VAL A 301 14.24 -3.33 -19.03
CA VAL A 301 14.30 -4.41 -18.03
C VAL A 301 15.72 -4.98 -17.86
N GLU A 302 16.49 -5.01 -18.94
CA GLU A 302 17.84 -5.60 -18.96
C GLU A 302 18.88 -4.67 -18.37
N THR A 303 18.84 -3.40 -18.72
CA THR A 303 19.92 -2.45 -18.41
C THR A 303 19.59 -1.50 -17.25
N GLY A 304 18.31 -1.34 -16.91
CA GLY A 304 17.86 -0.32 -15.96
C GLY A 304 17.96 1.10 -16.49
N GLN A 305 18.17 1.29 -17.80
CA GLN A 305 18.21 2.62 -18.42
C GLN A 305 16.80 3.21 -18.50
N LEU A 306 16.63 4.46 -18.08
CA LEU A 306 15.37 5.18 -18.19
C LEU A 306 15.04 5.48 -19.66
N LYS A 307 13.80 5.21 -20.07
CA LYS A 307 13.27 5.56 -21.40
C LYS A 307 12.44 6.82 -21.35
N TRP A 308 11.55 6.90 -20.37
CA TRP A 308 10.74 8.08 -20.12
C TRP A 308 10.32 8.13 -18.66
N HIS A 309 9.90 9.30 -18.20
CA HIS A 309 9.22 9.47 -16.93
C HIS A 309 8.05 10.44 -17.09
N TYR A 310 7.05 10.30 -16.23
CA TYR A 310 5.98 11.28 -16.05
C TYR A 310 5.84 11.60 -14.57
N GLN A 311 5.99 12.87 -14.20
CA GLN A 311 5.91 13.31 -12.82
C GLN A 311 4.48 13.75 -12.48
N THR A 312 3.77 12.95 -11.67
CA THR A 312 2.38 13.21 -11.31
C THR A 312 2.23 14.43 -10.39
N THR A 313 3.26 14.69 -9.56
CA THR A 313 3.25 15.80 -8.59
C THR A 313 4.61 16.51 -8.55
N PRO A 314 4.88 17.48 -9.45
CA PRO A 314 6.15 18.21 -9.46
C PRO A 314 6.46 18.94 -8.15
N GLY A 315 7.66 18.70 -7.64
CA GLY A 315 8.13 19.25 -6.37
C GLY A 315 7.23 18.89 -5.20
N GLU A 316 6.61 17.71 -5.14
CA GLU A 316 5.59 17.33 -4.14
C GLU A 316 5.90 17.82 -2.71
N THR A 317 4.89 18.21 -1.94
CA THR A 317 5.10 18.68 -0.56
C THR A 317 4.08 18.17 0.46
N TRP A 318 3.36 17.10 0.10
CA TRP A 318 2.13 16.67 0.78
C TRP A 318 2.16 15.21 1.21
N ASP A 319 3.27 14.50 1.02
CA ASP A 319 3.29 13.02 1.01
C ASP A 319 2.46 12.46 -0.14
N TYR A 320 2.58 13.06 -1.33
CA TYR A 320 1.98 12.51 -2.55
C TYR A 320 2.98 11.59 -3.22
N THR A 321 2.78 10.29 -3.02
CA THR A 321 3.47 9.23 -3.74
C THR A 321 2.81 8.98 -5.10
N ALA A 322 3.57 8.42 -6.03
CA ALA A 322 3.09 7.77 -7.26
C ALA A 322 3.40 6.27 -7.26
N VAL A 323 3.51 5.65 -6.08
CA VAL A 323 3.79 4.21 -5.91
C VAL A 323 2.53 3.34 -6.02
N GLN A 324 1.35 3.97 -6.05
CA GLN A 324 0.05 3.29 -6.14
C GLN A 324 0.01 2.32 -7.32
N PRO A 325 -0.83 1.27 -7.26
CA PRO A 325 -0.97 0.28 -8.32
C PRO A 325 -1.00 0.90 -9.73
N LEU A 326 0.01 0.57 -10.52
CA LEU A 326 0.07 0.81 -11.96
C LEU A 326 -0.68 -0.30 -12.68
N MET A 327 -1.26 0.02 -13.84
CA MET A 327 -1.97 -0.96 -14.63
C MET A 327 -1.77 -0.75 -16.11
N LEU A 328 -1.47 -1.82 -16.84
CA LEU A 328 -1.35 -1.80 -18.30
C LEU A 328 -2.66 -2.27 -18.93
N ALA A 329 -3.09 -1.55 -19.96
CA ALA A 329 -4.26 -1.93 -20.76
C ALA A 329 -4.08 -1.46 -22.20
N ASP A 330 -4.85 -2.07 -23.10
CA ASP A 330 -5.02 -1.56 -24.46
C ASP A 330 -6.43 -0.99 -24.58
N LEU A 331 -6.55 0.30 -24.84
CA LEU A 331 -7.82 1.02 -24.86
C LEU A 331 -8.08 1.63 -26.24
N GLN A 332 -9.35 1.66 -26.64
CA GLN A 332 -9.76 2.41 -27.83
C GLN A 332 -10.02 3.86 -27.45
N ILE A 333 -9.10 4.76 -27.81
CA ILE A 333 -9.16 6.19 -27.48
C ILE A 333 -9.19 6.98 -28.79
N ASN A 334 -10.21 7.82 -28.97
CA ASN A 334 -10.41 8.61 -30.20
C ASN A 334 -10.39 7.78 -31.51
N GLY A 335 -10.83 6.53 -31.45
CA GLY A 335 -10.86 5.61 -32.58
C GLY A 335 -9.55 4.85 -32.84
N GLU A 336 -8.50 5.10 -32.06
CA GLU A 336 -7.20 4.44 -32.14
C GLU A 336 -7.01 3.45 -30.98
N ASN A 337 -6.36 2.32 -31.23
CA ASN A 337 -5.94 1.41 -30.17
C ASN A 337 -4.65 1.94 -29.54
N ARG A 338 -4.72 2.36 -28.28
CA ARG A 338 -3.60 2.91 -27.52
C ARG A 338 -3.15 1.92 -26.46
N LYS A 339 -1.84 1.67 -26.44
CA LYS A 339 -1.15 0.94 -25.38
C LYS A 339 -0.96 1.89 -24.19
N VAL A 340 -1.76 1.73 -23.14
CA VAL A 340 -1.76 2.68 -22.01
C VAL A 340 -1.23 2.10 -20.72
N ILE A 341 -0.76 3.00 -19.85
CA ILE A 341 -0.57 2.78 -18.42
C ILE A 341 -1.49 3.72 -17.65
N MET A 342 -2.16 3.19 -16.64
CA MET A 342 -3.16 3.90 -15.83
C MET A 342 -2.73 3.92 -14.37
N GLN A 343 -3.00 5.03 -13.68
CA GLN A 343 -2.74 5.15 -12.24
C GLN A 343 -3.70 6.13 -11.56
N ALA A 344 -4.14 5.77 -10.35
CA ALA A 344 -4.80 6.68 -9.40
C ALA A 344 -3.87 6.92 -8.19
N PRO A 345 -2.87 7.80 -8.25
CA PRO A 345 -1.99 8.09 -7.11
C PRO A 345 -2.69 8.85 -5.99
N LYS A 346 -1.95 9.09 -4.88
CA LYS A 346 -2.48 9.79 -3.70
C LYS A 346 -3.08 11.16 -4.00
N ASN A 347 -2.59 11.85 -5.02
CA ASN A 347 -2.91 13.25 -5.30
C ASN A 347 -4.35 13.51 -5.80
N GLY A 348 -5.13 12.45 -6.07
CA GLY A 348 -6.55 12.56 -6.42
C GLY A 348 -6.87 12.72 -7.91
N PHE A 349 -5.86 12.66 -8.78
CA PHE A 349 -6.05 12.60 -10.24
C PHE A 349 -5.87 11.17 -10.77
N PHE A 350 -6.67 10.78 -11.76
CA PHE A 350 -6.55 9.53 -12.49
C PHE A 350 -5.84 9.80 -13.80
N TYR A 351 -4.67 9.20 -13.98
CA TYR A 351 -3.81 9.40 -15.14
C TYR A 351 -3.96 8.26 -16.13
N VAL A 352 -4.05 8.60 -17.42
CA VAL A 352 -3.88 7.68 -18.54
C VAL A 352 -2.72 8.22 -19.37
N LEU A 353 -1.66 7.41 -19.51
CA LEU A 353 -0.48 7.74 -20.32
C LEU A 353 -0.31 6.71 -21.42
N ASP A 354 0.28 7.10 -22.54
CA ASP A 354 0.86 6.15 -23.48
C ASP A 354 2.06 5.46 -22.81
N ARG A 355 2.00 4.13 -22.70
CA ARG A 355 3.05 3.39 -21.96
C ARG A 355 4.37 3.28 -22.73
N LEU A 356 4.41 3.59 -24.02
CA LEU A 356 5.64 3.53 -24.81
C LEU A 356 6.42 4.84 -24.74
N SER A 357 5.71 5.98 -24.76
CA SER A 357 6.31 7.31 -24.84
C SER A 357 6.25 8.11 -23.53
N GLY A 358 5.37 7.76 -22.61
CA GLY A 358 5.06 8.57 -21.42
C GLY A 358 4.17 9.78 -21.71
N GLU A 359 3.63 9.89 -22.92
CA GLU A 359 2.71 10.96 -23.31
C GLU A 359 1.46 10.94 -22.44
N LEU A 360 1.10 12.09 -21.86
CA LEU A 360 -0.15 12.26 -21.14
C LEU A 360 -1.34 12.26 -22.11
N ILE A 361 -2.27 11.32 -21.91
CA ILE A 361 -3.52 11.24 -22.67
C ILE A 361 -4.65 11.94 -21.91
N SER A 362 -4.83 11.64 -20.62
CA SER A 362 -5.79 12.32 -19.76
C SER A 362 -5.37 12.32 -18.28
N ALA A 363 -5.84 13.31 -17.54
CA ALA A 363 -5.66 13.43 -16.10
C ALA A 363 -6.82 14.19 -15.46
N GLU A 364 -7.75 13.47 -14.83
CA GLU A 364 -8.97 14.05 -14.24
C GLU A 364 -9.13 13.66 -12.78
N LYS A 365 -9.80 14.51 -12.00
CA LYS A 365 -10.02 14.25 -10.57
C LYS A 365 -10.98 13.07 -10.37
N PHE A 366 -10.54 12.06 -9.61
CA PHE A 366 -11.41 10.92 -9.22
C PHE A 366 -11.96 11.05 -7.79
N VAL A 367 -11.40 11.97 -7.01
CA VAL A 367 -11.87 12.41 -5.68
C VAL A 367 -11.80 13.92 -5.60
N TYR A 368 -12.35 14.52 -4.54
CA TYR A 368 -12.11 15.94 -4.32
C TYR A 368 -10.62 16.20 -4.09
N ALA A 369 -10.09 17.20 -4.80
CA ALA A 369 -8.72 17.66 -4.68
C ALA A 369 -8.67 19.20 -4.73
N ASN A 370 -8.05 19.81 -3.73
CA ASN A 370 -7.95 21.27 -3.61
C ASN A 370 -6.51 21.81 -3.74
N TRP A 371 -5.50 20.95 -3.79
CA TRP A 371 -4.11 21.36 -4.02
C TRP A 371 -3.85 21.82 -5.47
N ALA A 372 -4.63 21.32 -6.43
CA ALA A 372 -4.57 21.72 -7.83
C ALA A 372 -5.97 21.82 -8.44
N GLU A 373 -6.15 22.78 -9.34
CA GLU A 373 -7.41 23.01 -10.04
C GLU A 373 -7.67 21.92 -11.09
N LYS A 374 -6.64 21.59 -11.86
CA LYS A 374 -6.63 20.61 -12.96
C LYS A 374 -5.19 20.16 -13.26
N VAL A 375 -5.03 19.20 -14.17
CA VAL A 375 -3.77 19.01 -14.92
C VAL A 375 -3.92 19.69 -16.28
N ASP A 376 -2.98 20.55 -16.63
CA ASP A 376 -2.94 21.20 -17.92
C ASP A 376 -2.36 20.22 -18.97
N LEU A 377 -3.16 19.83 -19.95
CA LEU A 377 -2.77 18.81 -20.94
C LEU A 377 -1.72 19.29 -21.95
N GLU A 378 -1.56 20.61 -22.14
CA GLU A 378 -0.52 21.13 -23.05
C GLU A 378 0.87 21.00 -22.41
N THR A 379 0.96 21.26 -21.11
CA THR A 379 2.22 21.18 -20.36
C THR A 379 2.43 19.83 -19.68
N GLY A 380 1.36 19.06 -19.48
CA GLY A 380 1.35 17.84 -18.67
C GLY A 380 1.46 18.11 -17.16
N ARG A 381 1.22 19.35 -16.70
CA ARG A 381 1.52 19.76 -15.32
C ARG A 381 0.26 20.15 -14.52
N PRO A 382 0.21 19.83 -13.22
CA PRO A 382 -0.83 20.34 -12.34
C PRO A 382 -0.83 21.88 -12.28
N VAL A 383 -2.01 22.48 -12.32
CA VAL A 383 -2.22 23.90 -12.02
C VAL A 383 -2.54 24.02 -10.54
N GLU A 384 -1.52 24.31 -9.73
CA GLU A 384 -1.64 24.40 -8.27
C GLU A 384 -2.55 25.55 -7.84
N THR A 385 -3.34 25.33 -6.78
CA THR A 385 -4.04 26.42 -6.11
C THR A 385 -3.05 27.29 -5.34
N SER A 386 -3.40 28.57 -5.13
CA SER A 386 -2.50 29.55 -4.50
C SER A 386 -2.05 29.18 -3.08
N PHE A 387 -2.83 28.37 -2.37
CA PHE A 387 -2.55 27.96 -0.99
C PHE A 387 -1.91 26.58 -0.86
N ALA A 388 -1.81 25.80 -1.95
CA ALA A 388 -1.38 24.40 -1.93
C ALA A 388 -0.05 24.19 -1.19
N ARG A 389 0.91 25.10 -1.41
CA ARG A 389 2.27 25.04 -0.84
C ARG A 389 2.38 25.45 0.62
N HIS A 390 1.31 25.95 1.25
CA HIS A 390 1.24 26.21 2.70
C HIS A 390 2.43 26.97 3.31
N ILE A 391 3.00 27.91 2.54
CA ILE A 391 4.24 28.63 2.90
C ILE A 391 4.03 29.55 4.11
N ASN A 392 2.92 30.28 4.10
CA ASN A 392 2.66 31.33 5.09
C ASN A 392 1.48 31.04 6.02
N GLU A 393 0.60 30.11 5.64
CA GLU A 393 -0.71 29.90 6.25
C GLU A 393 -0.88 28.42 6.63
N ASN A 394 -1.75 28.16 7.62
CA ASN A 394 -2.22 26.81 7.85
C ASN A 394 -3.35 26.53 6.86
N VAL A 395 -3.35 25.36 6.23
CA VAL A 395 -4.32 24.99 5.19
C VAL A 395 -4.80 23.57 5.39
N GLU A 396 -6.04 23.30 5.01
CA GLU A 396 -6.55 21.94 4.87
C GLU A 396 -6.37 21.49 3.41
N ILE A 397 -5.63 20.40 3.19
CA ILE A 397 -5.38 19.86 1.85
C ILE A 397 -6.11 18.54 1.66
N TYR A 398 -6.82 18.46 0.55
CA TYR A 398 -7.42 17.25 0.01
C TYR A 398 -6.72 16.86 -1.31
N PRO A 399 -6.37 15.57 -1.48
CA PRO A 399 -6.30 14.55 -0.41
C PRO A 399 -5.18 14.84 0.61
N GLY A 400 -5.24 14.28 1.82
CA GLY A 400 -4.12 14.29 2.78
C GLY A 400 -3.06 13.20 2.47
N PRO A 401 -2.15 12.88 3.40
CA PRO A 401 -1.08 11.87 3.22
C PRO A 401 -1.61 10.45 2.97
N PHE A 402 -2.81 10.14 3.46
CA PHE A 402 -3.46 8.87 3.17
C PHE A 402 -3.96 8.78 1.72
N GLY A 403 -4.00 9.90 1.00
CA GLY A 403 -4.32 10.00 -0.41
C GLY A 403 -5.80 9.82 -0.75
N GLY A 404 -6.15 10.16 -1.99
CA GLY A 404 -7.43 9.80 -2.59
C GLY A 404 -7.51 8.29 -2.85
N HIS A 405 -6.36 7.67 -3.05
CA HIS A 405 -6.13 6.23 -3.19
C HIS A 405 -4.71 5.92 -2.69
N ASN A 406 -4.53 4.76 -2.05
CA ASN A 406 -3.27 4.34 -1.45
C ASN A 406 -2.84 2.97 -2.04
N TRP A 407 -2.10 2.16 -1.29
CA TRP A 407 -1.58 0.87 -1.76
C TRP A 407 -2.66 -0.19 -2.08
N GLN A 408 -3.89 -0.03 -1.56
CA GLN A 408 -4.94 -1.03 -1.76
C GLN A 408 -5.23 -1.20 -3.24
N ALA A 409 -5.21 -2.44 -3.74
CA ALA A 409 -5.28 -2.67 -5.17
C ALA A 409 -6.54 -2.11 -5.84
N MET A 410 -6.39 -1.47 -7.00
CA MET A 410 -7.49 -1.27 -7.95
C MET A 410 -7.58 -2.46 -8.92
N ALA A 411 -8.69 -2.60 -9.64
CA ALA A 411 -8.86 -3.64 -10.67
C ALA A 411 -9.44 -3.03 -11.95
N TYR A 412 -9.09 -3.56 -13.13
CA TYR A 412 -9.71 -3.19 -14.40
C TYR A 412 -10.50 -4.37 -14.94
N ASN A 413 -11.73 -4.11 -15.37
CA ASN A 413 -12.57 -5.13 -15.99
C ASN A 413 -12.70 -4.84 -17.49
N PRO A 414 -12.09 -5.66 -18.37
CA PRO A 414 -12.20 -5.50 -19.82
C PRO A 414 -13.64 -5.60 -20.35
N ASN A 415 -14.55 -6.30 -19.65
CA ASN A 415 -15.93 -6.46 -20.09
C ASN A 415 -16.76 -5.17 -19.93
N SER A 416 -16.51 -4.41 -18.86
CA SER A 416 -17.16 -3.12 -18.62
C SER A 416 -16.33 -1.94 -19.16
N GLY A 417 -15.03 -2.14 -19.36
CA GLY A 417 -14.08 -1.10 -19.68
C GLY A 417 -13.78 -0.17 -18.50
N LEU A 418 -14.14 -0.55 -17.26
CA LEU A 418 -14.04 0.32 -16.08
C LEU A 418 -12.90 -0.11 -15.16
N VAL A 419 -12.35 0.87 -14.43
CA VAL A 419 -11.39 0.69 -13.35
C VAL A 419 -12.08 0.90 -12.01
N TYR A 420 -11.89 -0.01 -11.07
CA TYR A 420 -12.53 -0.02 -9.75
C TYR A 420 -11.51 0.35 -8.68
N ILE A 421 -11.73 1.49 -8.02
CA ILE A 421 -10.74 2.17 -7.17
C ILE A 421 -11.25 2.20 -5.72
N PRO A 422 -10.47 1.72 -4.73
CA PRO A 422 -10.66 1.96 -3.30
C PRO A 422 -10.38 3.43 -2.92
N ALA A 423 -11.25 4.33 -3.37
CA ALA A 423 -11.09 5.75 -3.19
C ALA A 423 -11.53 6.21 -1.78
N ARG A 424 -11.11 7.40 -1.36
CA ARG A 424 -11.51 8.01 -0.09
C ARG A 424 -11.45 9.53 -0.17
N GLU A 425 -12.36 10.18 0.54
CA GLU A 425 -12.32 11.61 0.81
C GLU A 425 -11.73 11.81 2.21
N MET A 426 -10.48 12.27 2.28
CA MET A 426 -9.78 12.49 3.55
C MET A 426 -8.73 13.59 3.40
N SER A 427 -8.71 14.54 4.32
CA SER A 427 -7.79 15.68 4.33
C SER A 427 -6.73 15.57 5.41
N MET A 428 -5.80 16.51 5.38
CA MET A 428 -4.95 16.85 6.50
C MET A 428 -4.72 18.36 6.57
N HIS A 429 -4.51 18.86 7.79
CA HIS A 429 -4.07 20.23 8.02
C HIS A 429 -2.54 20.31 7.91
N TYR A 430 -2.04 21.14 7.00
CA TYR A 430 -0.62 21.42 6.82
C TYR A 430 -0.29 22.83 7.33
N GLY A 431 0.82 22.93 8.05
CA GLY A 431 1.48 24.19 8.38
C GLY A 431 2.99 24.07 8.20
N LYS A 432 3.68 25.20 8.09
CA LYS A 432 5.15 25.23 8.05
C LYS A 432 5.71 25.10 9.47
N GLU A 433 6.50 24.06 9.72
CA GLU A 433 7.27 23.91 10.94
C GLU A 433 8.32 25.03 11.04
N SER A 434 8.27 25.80 12.13
CA SER A 434 9.09 27.01 12.27
C SER A 434 10.56 26.74 12.63
N ALA A 435 10.87 25.55 13.13
CA ALA A 435 12.20 25.14 13.59
C ALA A 435 12.46 23.65 13.32
N PHE A 436 12.33 23.23 12.06
CA PHE A 436 12.61 21.84 11.68
C PHE A 436 14.07 21.48 11.96
N GLU A 437 14.27 20.42 12.73
CA GLU A 437 15.55 19.76 12.93
C GLU A 437 15.43 18.29 12.55
N PHE A 438 16.33 17.83 11.69
CA PHE A 438 16.38 16.42 11.31
C PHE A 438 16.92 15.59 12.47
N GLU A 439 16.15 14.60 12.92
CA GLU A 439 16.60 13.66 13.94
C GLU A 439 16.59 12.22 13.41
N PRO A 440 17.71 11.51 13.48
CA PRO A 440 17.76 10.10 13.12
C PRO A 440 16.72 9.26 13.88
N LYS A 441 16.17 8.24 13.22
CA LYS A 441 15.14 7.32 13.77
C LYS A 441 13.79 7.99 14.12
N GLN A 442 13.55 9.23 13.71
CA GLN A 442 12.27 9.92 13.88
C GLN A 442 11.59 10.17 12.53
N TRP A 443 10.30 10.47 12.56
CA TRP A 443 9.61 11.05 11.41
C TRP A 443 10.09 12.49 11.20
N ASN A 444 10.60 12.76 10.00
CA ASN A 444 11.19 14.03 9.60
C ASN A 444 10.38 14.60 8.43
N THR A 445 9.10 14.92 8.66
CA THR A 445 8.20 15.39 7.60
C THR A 445 8.45 16.86 7.23
N GLY A 446 8.94 17.68 8.17
CA GLY A 446 9.07 19.14 7.98
C GLY A 446 7.73 19.87 7.80
N ALA A 447 6.64 19.14 8.01
CA ALA A 447 5.27 19.64 7.98
C ALA A 447 4.73 19.60 9.39
N GLU A 448 4.18 20.72 9.85
CA GLU A 448 3.55 20.75 11.14
C GLU A 448 2.14 20.17 11.05
N ILE A 449 1.90 19.13 11.85
CA ILE A 449 0.58 18.49 11.96
C ILE A 449 -0.22 19.25 13.01
N VAL A 450 -1.22 20.01 12.56
CA VAL A 450 -2.07 20.84 13.44
C VAL A 450 -3.17 19.98 14.06
N PRO A 451 -3.18 19.71 15.38
CA PRO A 451 -4.25 18.95 16.01
C PRO A 451 -5.52 19.80 16.15
N GLY A 452 -6.61 19.35 15.53
CA GLY A 452 -7.96 19.88 15.77
C GLY A 452 -8.37 21.09 14.93
N ALA A 453 -9.68 21.20 14.69
CA ALA A 453 -10.34 22.25 13.91
C ALA A 453 -10.35 23.64 14.59
N SER A 454 -9.62 23.84 15.71
CA SER A 454 -9.67 25.06 16.52
C SER A 454 -8.84 26.23 15.96
N GLY A 455 -8.29 26.11 14.76
CA GLY A 455 -7.90 27.26 13.94
C GLY A 455 -6.79 28.15 14.49
N LYS A 456 -6.07 27.77 15.55
CA LYS A 456 -4.88 28.48 16.04
C LYS A 456 -3.84 27.50 16.57
N ASN A 457 -2.94 27.09 15.68
CA ASN A 457 -1.61 26.63 16.10
C ASN A 457 -0.60 27.72 15.74
N ASN A 458 0.32 28.00 16.65
CA ASN A 458 1.46 28.91 16.46
C ASN A 458 1.06 30.37 16.20
N GLY A 459 -0.17 30.72 16.57
CA GLY A 459 -0.75 32.03 16.30
C GLY A 459 -1.21 32.26 14.86
N LYS A 460 -1.20 31.23 13.99
CA LYS A 460 -1.72 31.34 12.61
C LYS A 460 -3.13 30.75 12.50
N GLU A 461 -4.00 31.48 11.81
CA GLU A 461 -5.35 31.02 11.50
C GLU A 461 -5.36 30.06 10.30
N LEU A 462 -6.28 29.08 10.35
CA LEU A 462 -6.54 28.18 9.22
C LEU A 462 -7.20 28.96 8.09
N LEU A 463 -6.68 28.85 6.87
CA LEU A 463 -7.25 29.51 5.70
C LEU A 463 -8.65 28.95 5.40
N LEU A 464 -9.70 29.76 5.60
CA LEU A 464 -11.09 29.33 5.42
C LEU A 464 -11.41 28.83 4.00
N ASP A 465 -10.76 29.38 2.97
CA ASP A 465 -10.94 28.96 1.58
C ASP A 465 -10.44 27.53 1.32
N SER A 466 -9.58 26.99 2.19
CA SER A 466 -9.11 25.61 2.12
C SER A 466 -10.06 24.60 2.78
N VAL A 467 -11.00 25.08 3.62
CA VAL A 467 -11.85 24.23 4.46
C VAL A 467 -13.07 23.74 3.69
N LEU A 468 -13.21 22.42 3.61
CA LEU A 468 -14.48 21.80 3.26
C LEU A 468 -15.18 21.29 4.51
N LYS A 469 -16.47 21.59 4.64
CA LYS A 469 -17.35 20.98 5.67
C LYS A 469 -17.78 19.55 5.26
N GLY A 470 -16.84 18.76 4.76
CA GLY A 470 -17.07 17.39 4.30
C GLY A 470 -16.69 16.36 5.36
N GLU A 471 -17.47 15.28 5.46
CA GLU A 471 -17.11 14.13 6.30
C GLU A 471 -15.99 13.32 5.62
N SER A 472 -15.13 12.67 6.43
CA SER A 472 -14.17 11.69 5.93
C SER A 472 -14.88 10.37 5.66
N TYR A 473 -14.82 9.84 4.44
CA TYR A 473 -15.49 8.58 4.07
C TYR A 473 -14.76 7.84 2.94
N GLY A 474 -14.98 6.52 2.85
CA GLY A 474 -14.46 5.70 1.75
C GLY A 474 -15.46 5.58 0.61
N LYS A 475 -15.00 5.24 -0.60
CA LYS A 475 -15.89 4.92 -1.72
C LYS A 475 -15.26 3.87 -2.63
N LEU A 476 -16.03 2.86 -3.02
CA LEU A 476 -15.69 2.03 -4.18
C LEU A 476 -16.13 2.78 -5.43
N LEU A 477 -15.17 3.25 -6.21
CA LEU A 477 -15.41 4.05 -7.40
C LEU A 477 -15.23 3.22 -8.66
N ALA A 478 -16.21 3.19 -9.57
CA ALA A 478 -16.04 2.69 -10.92
C ALA A 478 -15.80 3.87 -11.88
N TRP A 479 -14.59 3.90 -12.44
CA TRP A 479 -14.08 4.96 -13.29
C TRP A 479 -13.98 4.48 -14.74
N ASP A 480 -14.49 5.28 -15.68
CA ASP A 480 -14.26 5.06 -17.12
C ASP A 480 -12.96 5.76 -17.52
N PRO A 481 -11.87 5.03 -17.84
CA PRO A 481 -10.58 5.62 -18.15
C PRO A 481 -10.56 6.31 -19.53
N VAL A 482 -11.48 5.97 -20.44
CA VAL A 482 -11.56 6.58 -21.78
C VAL A 482 -12.32 7.90 -21.72
N LYS A 483 -13.44 7.93 -21.00
CA LYS A 483 -14.26 9.14 -20.82
C LYS A 483 -13.77 10.03 -19.67
N SER A 484 -12.91 9.51 -18.80
CA SER A 484 -12.40 10.18 -17.61
C SER A 484 -13.52 10.67 -16.68
N VAL A 485 -14.49 9.78 -16.39
CA VAL A 485 -15.63 10.08 -15.52
C VAL A 485 -15.95 8.93 -14.57
N GLU A 486 -16.49 9.27 -13.40
CA GLU A 486 -17.17 8.34 -12.51
C GLU A 486 -18.45 7.81 -13.20
N VAL A 487 -18.57 6.49 -13.32
CA VAL A 487 -19.76 5.82 -13.86
C VAL A 487 -20.75 5.50 -12.74
N TRP A 488 -20.23 4.96 -11.64
CA TRP A 488 -20.97 4.73 -10.40
C TRP A 488 -19.99 4.70 -9.23
N SER A 489 -20.50 4.93 -8.02
CA SER A 489 -19.75 4.69 -6.79
C SER A 489 -20.65 4.13 -5.69
N HIS A 490 -20.04 3.38 -4.77
CA HIS A 490 -20.66 2.93 -3.54
C HIS A 490 -19.96 3.60 -2.37
N LYS A 491 -20.67 4.52 -1.69
CA LYS A 491 -20.17 5.20 -0.49
C LYS A 491 -20.06 4.19 0.66
N GLN A 492 -18.89 4.16 1.30
CA GLN A 492 -18.59 3.38 2.49
C GLN A 492 -18.49 4.34 3.68
N GLU A 493 -19.02 3.94 4.83
CA GLU A 493 -19.07 4.81 6.03
C GLU A 493 -17.66 5.25 6.45
N ASN A 494 -16.70 4.32 6.36
CA ASN A 494 -15.34 4.51 6.83
C ASN A 494 -14.31 4.43 5.69
N VAL A 495 -13.12 4.97 5.96
CA VAL A 495 -11.97 4.95 5.04
C VAL A 495 -11.11 3.70 5.23
N TRP A 496 -10.06 3.57 4.42
CA TRP A 496 -9.06 2.49 4.54
C TRP A 496 -9.60 1.10 4.19
N ASN A 497 -10.61 1.05 3.32
CA ASN A 497 -11.19 -0.18 2.79
C ASN A 497 -10.21 -0.95 1.91
N SER A 498 -10.47 -2.23 1.70
CA SER A 498 -9.56 -3.14 1.03
C SER A 498 -9.40 -2.89 -0.48
N GLY A 499 -8.42 -3.57 -1.07
CA GLY A 499 -8.27 -3.64 -2.52
C GLY A 499 -9.40 -4.40 -3.22
N VAL A 500 -9.42 -4.33 -4.55
CA VAL A 500 -10.50 -4.85 -5.39
C VAL A 500 -10.04 -6.07 -6.18
N LEU A 501 -10.96 -7.00 -6.38
CA LEU A 501 -10.86 -8.09 -7.36
C LEU A 501 -11.97 -7.94 -8.40
N SER A 502 -11.62 -8.10 -9.68
CA SER A 502 -12.60 -8.26 -10.75
C SER A 502 -12.71 -9.72 -11.17
N VAL A 503 -13.94 -10.26 -11.23
CA VAL A 503 -14.23 -11.63 -11.67
C VAL A 503 -15.38 -11.60 -12.67
N ASN A 504 -15.07 -11.84 -13.94
CA ASN A 504 -15.99 -11.72 -15.06
C ASN A 504 -16.83 -10.42 -15.00
N ASN A 505 -18.10 -10.49 -14.61
CA ASN A 505 -19.00 -9.33 -14.54
C ASN A 505 -19.29 -8.84 -13.11
N MET A 506 -18.44 -9.20 -12.15
CA MET A 506 -18.58 -8.86 -10.74
C MET A 506 -17.30 -8.28 -10.15
N ILE A 507 -17.47 -7.55 -9.07
CA ILE A 507 -16.41 -6.87 -8.31
C ILE A 507 -16.51 -7.31 -6.86
N PHE A 508 -15.38 -7.69 -6.26
CA PHE A 508 -15.32 -8.08 -4.85
C PHE A 508 -14.43 -7.10 -4.09
N GLN A 509 -14.90 -6.65 -2.93
CA GLN A 509 -14.15 -5.77 -2.04
C GLN A 509 -14.57 -6.01 -0.59
N GLY A 510 -13.59 -6.02 0.33
CA GLY A 510 -13.82 -5.87 1.76
C GLY A 510 -13.77 -4.41 2.23
N ASP A 511 -14.37 -4.10 3.37
CA ASP A 511 -14.35 -2.75 3.98
C ASP A 511 -13.79 -2.73 5.41
N ALA A 512 -13.63 -1.53 5.95
CA ALA A 512 -13.09 -1.29 7.29
C ALA A 512 -14.01 -1.76 8.43
N GLU A 513 -15.29 -2.02 8.14
CA GLU A 513 -16.31 -2.51 9.09
C GLU A 513 -16.41 -4.05 9.09
N GLY A 514 -15.62 -4.69 8.23
CA GLY A 514 -15.51 -6.13 8.13
C GLY A 514 -16.49 -6.77 7.16
N ASN A 515 -17.22 -6.00 6.35
CA ASN A 515 -18.04 -6.57 5.29
C ASN A 515 -17.17 -6.97 4.11
N PHE A 516 -17.35 -8.17 3.60
CA PHE A 516 -16.85 -8.62 2.31
C PHE A 516 -18.01 -8.69 1.32
N VAL A 517 -17.94 -7.90 0.26
CA VAL A 517 -19.09 -7.57 -0.58
C VAL A 517 -18.79 -7.90 -2.06
N ALA A 518 -19.81 -8.39 -2.77
CA ALA A 518 -19.80 -8.55 -4.21
C ALA A 518 -20.76 -7.55 -4.86
N PHE A 519 -20.31 -6.88 -5.92
CA PHE A 519 -21.05 -5.90 -6.68
C PHE A 519 -21.13 -6.30 -8.16
N ASP A 520 -22.18 -5.85 -8.83
CA ASP A 520 -22.26 -5.87 -10.29
C ASP A 520 -21.24 -4.88 -10.88
N ALA A 521 -20.41 -5.34 -11.80
CA ALA A 521 -19.36 -4.53 -12.42
C ALA A 521 -19.90 -3.31 -13.19
N PHE A 522 -21.11 -3.36 -13.74
CA PHE A 522 -21.61 -2.32 -14.65
C PHE A 522 -22.33 -1.19 -13.95
N ASN A 523 -23.05 -1.48 -12.86
CA ASN A 523 -23.93 -0.51 -12.20
C ASN A 523 -23.70 -0.38 -10.69
N GLY A 524 -22.85 -1.22 -10.08
CA GLY A 524 -22.54 -1.15 -8.66
C GLY A 524 -23.61 -1.73 -7.74
N ASP A 525 -24.61 -2.45 -8.26
CA ASP A 525 -25.62 -3.11 -7.44
C ASP A 525 -24.93 -4.15 -6.54
N GLN A 526 -25.21 -4.10 -5.23
CA GLN A 526 -24.73 -5.11 -4.29
C GLN A 526 -25.45 -6.44 -4.53
N LEU A 527 -24.68 -7.49 -4.80
CA LEU A 527 -25.19 -8.84 -5.12
C LEU A 527 -25.12 -9.79 -3.92
N TRP A 528 -24.09 -9.63 -3.07
CA TRP A 528 -23.84 -10.48 -1.91
C TRP A 528 -22.98 -9.74 -0.89
N SER A 529 -23.12 -10.09 0.40
CA SER A 529 -22.24 -9.58 1.46
C SER A 529 -22.12 -10.58 2.61
N LYS A 530 -20.95 -10.60 3.25
CA LYS A 530 -20.69 -11.32 4.50
C LYS A 530 -19.86 -10.48 5.45
N ASN A 531 -20.30 -10.30 6.68
CA ASN A 531 -19.50 -9.67 7.73
C ASN A 531 -18.55 -10.68 8.39
N LEU A 532 -17.26 -10.33 8.46
CA LEU A 532 -16.15 -11.13 9.02
C LEU A 532 -15.64 -10.56 10.36
N ASN A 533 -16.39 -9.62 10.93
CA ASN A 533 -16.25 -9.02 12.27
C ASN A 533 -14.93 -8.29 12.53
N THR A 534 -14.12 -8.01 11.52
CA THR A 534 -12.91 -7.18 11.63
C THR A 534 -12.59 -6.53 10.30
N GLY A 535 -12.06 -5.29 10.34
CA GLY A 535 -11.75 -4.53 9.14
C GLY A 535 -10.79 -5.23 8.18
N ILE A 536 -11.02 -5.03 6.88
CA ILE A 536 -10.34 -5.72 5.80
C ILE A 536 -9.57 -4.71 4.96
N ILE A 537 -8.29 -4.98 4.67
CA ILE A 537 -7.41 -4.08 3.91
C ILE A 537 -6.73 -4.76 2.70
N ALA A 538 -6.47 -6.07 2.73
CA ALA A 538 -5.88 -6.79 1.61
C ALA A 538 -6.88 -7.02 0.46
N PRO A 539 -6.42 -7.02 -0.80
CA PRO A 539 -7.29 -7.37 -1.92
C PRO A 539 -7.69 -8.86 -1.89
N PRO A 540 -8.92 -9.19 -2.33
CA PRO A 540 -9.31 -10.58 -2.60
C PRO A 540 -8.62 -11.13 -3.86
N MET A 541 -8.59 -12.46 -3.99
CA MET A 541 -8.15 -13.16 -5.20
C MET A 541 -9.01 -14.41 -5.46
N THR A 542 -8.99 -14.94 -6.69
CA THR A 542 -9.79 -16.12 -7.08
C THR A 542 -8.94 -17.14 -7.83
N TYR A 543 -9.31 -18.42 -7.73
CA TYR A 543 -8.61 -19.55 -8.35
C TYR A 543 -9.57 -20.74 -8.51
N MET A 544 -9.08 -21.81 -9.15
CA MET A 544 -9.80 -23.06 -9.39
C MET A 544 -9.05 -24.25 -8.83
N ILE A 545 -9.78 -25.20 -8.24
CA ILE A 545 -9.27 -26.53 -7.90
C ILE A 545 -10.34 -27.56 -8.22
N ASP A 546 -9.98 -28.63 -8.93
CA ASP A 546 -10.88 -29.76 -9.23
C ASP A 546 -12.24 -29.36 -9.83
N GLY A 547 -12.26 -28.30 -10.64
CA GLY A 547 -13.49 -27.79 -11.27
C GLY A 547 -14.38 -26.94 -10.35
N GLU A 548 -13.93 -26.58 -9.15
CA GLU A 548 -14.59 -25.62 -8.27
C GLU A 548 -13.82 -24.30 -8.25
N GLN A 549 -14.57 -23.18 -8.27
CA GLN A 549 -14.00 -21.84 -8.11
C GLN A 549 -14.02 -21.43 -6.65
N TYR A 550 -12.91 -20.82 -6.22
CA TYR A 550 -12.71 -20.30 -4.88
C TYR A 550 -12.42 -18.80 -4.93
N ILE A 551 -12.82 -18.08 -3.90
CA ILE A 551 -12.43 -16.68 -3.66
C ILE A 551 -11.80 -16.63 -2.27
N THR A 552 -10.57 -16.14 -2.18
CA THR A 552 -9.85 -15.97 -0.91
C THR A 552 -9.66 -14.50 -0.61
N ILE A 553 -9.86 -14.14 0.66
CA ILE A 553 -9.58 -12.82 1.20
C ILE A 553 -8.77 -12.94 2.50
N PRO A 554 -7.51 -12.46 2.50
CA PRO A 554 -6.75 -12.28 3.72
C PRO A 554 -7.34 -11.14 4.55
N VAL A 555 -7.73 -11.42 5.79
CA VAL A 555 -8.37 -10.44 6.68
C VAL A 555 -7.47 -10.17 7.87
N GLY A 556 -7.02 -8.92 8.01
CA GLY A 556 -6.25 -8.46 9.16
C GLY A 556 -6.17 -6.95 9.13
N TRP A 557 -6.92 -6.30 10.03
CA TRP A 557 -6.93 -4.85 10.16
C TRP A 557 -5.55 -4.31 10.54
N GLY A 558 -5.16 -3.16 10.00
CA GLY A 558 -3.85 -2.54 10.23
C GLY A 558 -3.43 -1.58 9.12
N GLY A 559 -2.13 -1.55 8.83
CA GLY A 559 -1.52 -0.51 8.00
C GLY A 559 -1.42 0.82 8.75
N ALA A 560 -0.91 1.85 8.07
CA ALA A 560 -0.68 3.19 8.68
C ALA A 560 -1.90 3.74 9.42
N TYR A 561 -3.09 3.68 8.81
CA TYR A 561 -4.33 4.16 9.43
C TYR A 561 -4.81 3.25 10.57
N GLY A 562 -4.75 1.93 10.36
CA GLY A 562 -5.25 0.94 11.30
C GLY A 562 -4.41 0.77 12.57
N ASN A 563 -3.19 1.33 12.63
CA ASN A 563 -2.40 1.36 13.86
C ASN A 563 -3.15 2.06 15.00
N GLY A 564 -3.74 3.22 14.71
CA GLY A 564 -4.37 4.08 15.71
C GLY A 564 -5.91 4.12 15.66
N ASN A 565 -6.53 3.54 14.64
CA ASN A 565 -7.98 3.60 14.42
C ASN A 565 -8.54 2.20 14.19
N LYS A 566 -9.84 2.00 14.45
CA LYS A 566 -10.60 0.80 14.08
C LYS A 566 -12.07 1.17 13.91
N HIS A 567 -12.78 0.39 13.09
CA HIS A 567 -14.20 0.61 12.78
C HIS A 567 -15.08 -0.61 13.08
N THR A 568 -14.53 -1.53 13.89
CA THR A 568 -15.24 -2.68 14.45
C THR A 568 -15.09 -2.66 15.98
N GLU A 569 -15.99 -3.34 16.70
CA GLU A 569 -15.94 -3.39 18.17
C GLU A 569 -14.57 -3.88 18.68
N GLN A 570 -13.99 -4.86 17.99
CA GLN A 570 -12.68 -5.41 18.27
C GLN A 570 -11.89 -5.75 17.01
N ILE A 571 -10.57 -5.90 17.17
CA ILE A 571 -9.68 -6.45 16.15
C ILE A 571 -9.51 -7.94 16.44
N ASN A 572 -10.04 -8.75 15.53
CA ASN A 572 -9.89 -10.20 15.57
C ASN A 572 -8.49 -10.60 15.07
N PRO A 573 -8.01 -11.79 15.46
CA PRO A 573 -6.80 -12.36 14.86
C PRO A 573 -6.91 -12.42 13.33
N GLY A 574 -5.82 -12.02 12.67
CA GLY A 574 -5.68 -12.08 11.23
C GLY A 574 -5.93 -13.48 10.71
N THR A 575 -6.87 -13.61 9.78
CA THR A 575 -7.43 -14.88 9.33
C THR A 575 -7.61 -14.85 7.82
N ILE A 576 -7.25 -15.95 7.16
CA ILE A 576 -7.49 -16.16 5.74
C ILE A 576 -8.87 -16.80 5.61
N TYR A 577 -9.76 -16.17 4.86
CA TYR A 577 -11.09 -16.71 4.57
C TYR A 577 -11.16 -17.10 3.11
N THR A 578 -11.67 -18.29 2.84
CA THR A 578 -11.86 -18.78 1.48
C THR A 578 -13.29 -19.25 1.30
N PHE A 579 -13.91 -18.81 0.22
CA PHE A 579 -15.32 -19.02 -0.11
C PHE A 579 -15.46 -19.82 -1.39
N LYS A 580 -16.55 -20.59 -1.49
CA LYS A 580 -17.02 -21.21 -2.73
C LYS A 580 -18.55 -21.31 -2.72
N ILE A 581 -19.13 -21.65 -3.86
CA ILE A 581 -20.57 -21.93 -3.94
C ILE A 581 -20.91 -23.12 -3.03
N ASN A 582 -21.90 -22.93 -2.15
CA ASN A 582 -22.36 -23.91 -1.16
C ASN A 582 -21.27 -24.40 -0.19
N GLY A 583 -20.29 -23.54 0.15
CA GLY A 583 -19.35 -23.81 1.24
C GLY A 583 -20.05 -24.24 2.55
N GLN A 584 -19.41 -25.11 3.32
CA GLN A 584 -19.99 -25.73 4.53
C GLN A 584 -19.10 -25.58 5.78
N ALA A 585 -17.98 -24.86 5.68
CA ALA A 585 -17.11 -24.66 6.82
C ALA A 585 -17.78 -23.76 7.86
N LYS A 586 -17.45 -24.01 9.12
CA LYS A 586 -17.86 -23.13 10.22
C LYS A 586 -16.96 -21.91 10.24
N TYR A 587 -17.57 -20.76 10.49
CA TYR A 587 -16.82 -19.54 10.76
C TYR A 587 -16.02 -19.69 12.05
N PRO A 588 -14.80 -19.16 12.10
CA PRO A 588 -14.03 -19.12 13.33
C PRO A 588 -14.76 -18.24 14.36
N GLU A 589 -14.79 -18.72 15.59
CA GLU A 589 -15.25 -17.95 16.74
C GLU A 589 -14.03 -17.29 17.40
N PHE A 590 -14.17 -16.01 17.73
CA PHE A 590 -13.13 -15.26 18.42
C PHE A 590 -13.64 -14.84 19.80
N GLU A 591 -12.75 -14.88 20.78
CA GLU A 591 -13.07 -14.39 22.12
C GLU A 591 -13.45 -12.91 22.06
N GLU A 592 -14.56 -12.56 22.74
CA GLU A 592 -14.94 -11.17 22.95
C GLU A 592 -13.87 -10.47 23.79
N ALA A 593 -13.44 -9.30 23.31
CA ALA A 593 -12.49 -8.46 23.98
C ALA A 593 -13.15 -7.88 25.23
N LEU A 594 -12.44 -7.95 26.35
CA LEU A 594 -12.87 -7.28 27.57
C LEU A 594 -13.09 -5.80 27.30
N LYS A 595 -14.26 -5.28 27.69
CA LYS A 595 -14.55 -3.86 27.63
C LYS A 595 -13.53 -3.10 28.46
N LYS A 596 -12.71 -2.29 27.79
CA LYS A 596 -11.70 -1.47 28.44
C LYS A 596 -12.35 -0.20 28.97
N SER A 597 -12.00 0.19 30.19
CA SER A 597 -12.24 1.53 30.72
C SER A 597 -10.99 2.38 30.56
N ARG A 598 -11.17 3.70 30.46
CA ARG A 598 -10.03 4.62 30.54
C ARG A 598 -9.35 4.49 31.90
N ILE A 599 -8.04 4.72 31.92
CA ILE A 599 -7.24 4.74 33.14
C ILE A 599 -7.71 5.88 34.05
N ALA A 600 -7.91 5.59 35.34
CA ALA A 600 -8.43 6.54 36.32
C ALA A 600 -7.35 7.03 37.31
N LEU A 601 -6.06 6.89 36.95
CA LEU A 601 -4.95 7.43 37.73
C LEU A 601 -4.80 8.92 37.47
N ASN A 602 -4.56 9.69 38.53
CA ASN A 602 -4.29 11.13 38.43
C ASN A 602 -2.79 11.41 38.40
N THR A 603 -2.41 12.52 37.77
CA THR A 603 -1.07 13.10 37.87
C THR A 603 -1.10 14.35 38.76
N LEU A 604 0.00 14.61 39.47
CA LEU A 604 0.22 15.82 40.28
C LEU A 604 1.23 16.78 39.63
N MET A 605 1.67 16.50 38.40
CA MET A 605 2.63 17.35 37.69
C MET A 605 2.02 18.70 37.30
N SER A 606 2.88 19.70 37.11
CA SER A 606 2.47 21.03 36.64
C SER A 606 1.92 20.98 35.21
N MET A 607 1.11 21.95 34.81
CA MET A 607 0.64 22.05 33.42
C MET A 607 1.78 22.28 32.42
N ASP A 608 2.87 22.94 32.83
CA ASP A 608 4.07 23.12 32.01
C ASP A 608 4.75 21.77 31.74
N ASP A 609 4.86 20.92 32.77
CA ASP A 609 5.41 19.57 32.63
C ASP A 609 4.52 18.65 31.79
N ILE A 610 3.19 18.76 31.95
CA ILE A 610 2.21 18.04 31.12
C ILE A 610 2.31 18.49 29.67
N SER A 611 2.46 19.80 29.42
CA SER A 611 2.63 20.34 28.07
C SER A 611 3.92 19.83 27.42
N HIS A 612 5.04 19.84 28.14
CA HIS A 612 6.30 19.24 27.70
C HIS A 612 6.14 17.74 27.41
N GLY A 613 5.46 17.01 28.28
CA GLY A 613 5.11 15.60 28.08
C GLY A 613 4.31 15.36 26.79
N GLY A 614 3.38 16.25 26.47
CA GLY A 614 2.63 16.23 25.21
C GLY A 614 3.50 16.48 23.98
N GLN A 615 4.48 17.38 24.07
CA GLN A 615 5.45 17.60 22.98
C GLN A 615 6.30 16.36 22.74
N MET A 616 6.82 15.73 23.80
CA MET A 616 7.60 14.49 23.69
C MET A 616 6.73 13.32 23.20
N PHE A 617 5.48 13.20 23.66
CA PHE A 617 4.54 12.20 23.15
C PHE A 617 4.28 12.38 21.64
N SER A 618 4.03 13.62 21.21
CA SER A 618 3.84 13.94 19.80
C SER A 618 5.05 13.51 18.96
N ARG A 619 6.26 13.81 19.46
CA ARG A 619 7.52 13.50 18.77
C ARG A 619 7.78 12.00 18.64
N TYR A 620 7.62 11.24 19.72
CA TYR A 620 8.15 9.87 19.83
C TYR A 620 7.09 8.76 19.85
N CYS A 621 5.83 9.08 20.16
CA CYS A 621 4.81 8.07 20.45
C CYS A 621 3.63 8.13 19.46
N SER A 622 3.26 9.33 18.99
CA SER A 622 2.02 9.57 18.25
C SER A 622 1.93 8.85 16.90
N GLN A 623 3.08 8.43 16.34
CA GLN A 623 3.15 7.70 15.08
C GLN A 623 2.56 6.28 15.21
N CYS A 624 2.54 5.73 16.43
CA CYS A 624 1.99 4.41 16.72
C CYS A 624 0.78 4.47 17.66
N HIS A 625 0.81 5.35 18.66
CA HIS A 625 -0.20 5.42 19.72
C HIS A 625 -1.13 6.62 19.54
N ASN A 626 -2.44 6.36 19.58
CA ASN A 626 -3.46 7.39 19.77
C ASN A 626 -3.89 7.50 21.23
N LEU A 627 -4.55 8.61 21.56
CA LEU A 627 -5.12 8.88 22.87
C LEU A 627 -6.61 9.21 22.76
N GLY A 628 -7.45 8.46 23.46
CA GLY A 628 -8.85 8.77 23.70
C GLY A 628 -9.85 8.19 22.70
N ASN A 629 -9.40 7.50 21.65
CA ASN A 629 -10.28 6.93 20.62
C ASN A 629 -10.41 5.39 20.72
N GLY A 630 -9.73 4.75 21.68
CA GLY A 630 -9.74 3.30 21.88
C GLY A 630 -8.70 2.53 21.07
N GLY A 631 -7.95 3.22 20.19
CA GLY A 631 -6.81 2.70 19.45
C GLY A 631 -7.17 1.79 18.28
N GLY A 632 -6.14 1.28 17.61
CA GLY A 632 -6.24 0.34 16.51
C GLY A 632 -5.50 -0.95 16.82
N THR A 633 -4.66 -1.41 15.89
CA THR A 633 -3.77 -2.57 16.10
C THR A 633 -2.72 -2.30 17.18
N ILE A 634 -2.40 -1.02 17.41
CA ILE A 634 -1.57 -0.54 18.50
C ILE A 634 -2.48 0.01 19.62
N PRO A 635 -2.19 -0.30 20.91
CA PRO A 635 -3.04 0.13 22.02
C PRO A 635 -3.13 1.65 22.16
N ASP A 636 -4.32 2.15 22.46
CA ASP A 636 -4.50 3.48 23.02
C ASP A 636 -4.01 3.52 24.47
N LEU A 637 -3.09 4.42 24.78
CA LEU A 637 -2.46 4.48 26.09
C LEU A 637 -3.42 4.94 27.20
N THR A 638 -4.48 5.68 26.87
CA THR A 638 -5.52 6.09 27.83
C THR A 638 -6.40 4.94 28.30
N TYR A 639 -6.37 3.79 27.61
CA TYR A 639 -7.06 2.55 28.00
C TYR A 639 -6.09 1.47 28.51
N SER A 640 -4.87 1.86 28.87
CA SER A 640 -3.90 0.96 29.51
C SER A 640 -4.26 0.69 30.97
N THR A 641 -3.78 -0.43 31.52
CA THR A 641 -4.04 -0.81 32.92
C THR A 641 -3.07 -0.12 33.88
N GLU A 642 -3.42 -0.08 35.17
CA GLU A 642 -2.51 0.44 36.22
C GLU A 642 -1.14 -0.25 36.20
N ALA A 643 -1.11 -1.57 35.99
CA ALA A 643 0.14 -2.33 35.87
C ALA A 643 1.05 -1.86 34.73
N VAL A 644 0.49 -1.38 33.61
CA VAL A 644 1.28 -0.76 32.53
C VAL A 644 1.90 0.55 33.01
N PHE A 645 1.16 1.35 33.78
CA PHE A 645 1.65 2.60 34.34
C PHE A 645 2.67 2.41 35.49
N ASP A 646 2.58 1.32 36.25
CA ASP A 646 3.58 0.92 37.25
C ASP A 646 4.91 0.54 36.60
N MET A 647 4.85 -0.04 35.38
CA MET A 647 6.02 -0.46 34.61
C MET A 647 6.43 0.54 33.51
N TYR A 648 5.86 1.75 33.50
CA TYR A 648 5.93 2.67 32.35
C TYR A 648 7.38 2.97 31.93
N GLU A 649 8.27 3.26 32.88
CA GLU A 649 9.68 3.51 32.61
C GLU A 649 10.40 2.27 32.05
N ASN A 650 10.15 1.09 32.62
CA ASN A 650 10.73 -0.16 32.12
C ASN A 650 10.25 -0.51 30.71
N ILE A 651 9.01 -0.15 30.37
CA ILE A 651 8.46 -0.35 29.03
C ILE A 651 9.13 0.63 28.05
N VAL A 652 9.15 1.92 28.36
CA VAL A 652 9.60 2.98 27.44
C VAL A 652 11.12 3.04 27.32
N LEU A 653 11.86 2.94 28.42
CA LEU A 653 13.33 3.03 28.41
C LEU A 653 13.99 1.65 28.32
N LYS A 654 13.53 0.65 29.07
CA LYS A 654 14.24 -0.64 29.18
C LYS A 654 13.74 -1.71 28.19
N GLY A 655 12.76 -1.38 27.35
CA GLY A 655 12.32 -2.24 26.25
C GLY A 655 11.66 -3.55 26.69
N VAL A 656 10.99 -3.60 27.84
CA VAL A 656 10.31 -4.82 28.32
C VAL A 656 9.28 -5.36 27.32
N PHE A 657 8.67 -4.50 26.50
CA PHE A 657 7.75 -4.88 25.43
C PHE A 657 8.39 -4.92 24.02
N LEU A 658 9.72 -4.88 23.91
CA LEU A 658 10.42 -5.03 22.64
C LEU A 658 10.06 -6.32 21.89
N PRO A 659 9.87 -7.49 22.54
CA PRO A 659 9.40 -8.69 21.84
C PRO A 659 8.02 -8.54 21.15
N LYS A 660 7.21 -7.55 21.57
CA LYS A 660 5.93 -7.19 20.96
C LYS A 660 6.06 -6.08 19.89
N GLY A 661 7.27 -5.55 19.69
CA GLY A 661 7.55 -4.46 18.76
C GLY A 661 7.51 -3.05 19.37
N MET A 662 7.43 -2.91 20.70
CA MET A 662 7.56 -1.61 21.38
C MET A 662 9.05 -1.28 21.57
N PRO A 663 9.62 -0.30 20.85
CA PRO A 663 11.04 0.02 20.94
C PRO A 663 11.43 0.60 22.30
N SER A 664 12.73 0.55 22.61
CA SER A 664 13.33 1.30 23.70
C SER A 664 13.68 2.70 23.21
N PHE A 665 13.44 3.69 24.05
CA PHE A 665 13.75 5.10 23.83
C PHE A 665 14.87 5.61 24.76
N GLU A 666 15.62 4.71 25.42
CA GLU A 666 16.73 5.08 26.33
C GLU A 666 17.83 5.92 25.66
N ASP A 667 17.96 5.83 24.33
CA ASP A 667 18.90 6.63 23.55
C ASP A 667 18.45 8.07 23.28
N ARG A 668 17.18 8.42 23.55
CA ARG A 668 16.59 9.73 23.16
C ARG A 668 15.62 10.36 24.17
N LEU A 669 15.20 9.62 25.20
CA LEU A 669 14.35 10.12 26.29
C LEU A 669 15.04 9.93 27.64
N SER A 670 15.00 10.96 28.48
CA SER A 670 15.42 10.84 29.88
C SER A 670 14.29 10.26 30.75
N GLU A 671 14.62 9.77 31.95
CA GLU A 671 13.63 9.36 32.96
C GLU A 671 12.59 10.46 33.22
N LYS A 672 13.03 11.73 33.30
CA LYS A 672 12.15 12.88 33.49
C LYS A 672 11.21 13.12 32.31
N ASP A 673 11.67 12.92 31.08
CA ASP A 673 10.80 13.05 29.91
C ASP A 673 9.72 11.96 29.93
N VAL A 674 10.08 10.73 30.32
CA VAL A 674 9.13 9.63 30.44
C VAL A 674 8.10 9.86 31.54
N GLU A 675 8.48 10.42 32.70
CA GLU A 675 7.53 10.84 33.73
C GLU A 675 6.54 11.90 33.22
N LYS A 676 7.02 12.85 32.41
CA LYS A 676 6.18 13.89 31.81
C LYS A 676 5.23 13.32 30.75
N ILE A 677 5.71 12.41 29.88
CA ILE A 677 4.85 11.71 28.92
C ILE A 677 3.77 10.91 29.66
N LYS A 678 4.15 10.20 30.73
CA LYS A 678 3.21 9.47 31.60
C LYS A 678 2.14 10.42 32.14
N ALA A 679 2.54 11.57 32.69
CA ALA A 679 1.62 12.57 33.21
C ALA A 679 0.70 13.14 32.13
N TYR A 680 1.21 13.39 30.92
CA TYR A 680 0.41 13.82 29.78
C TYR A 680 -0.69 12.81 29.44
N VAL A 681 -0.36 11.52 29.31
CA VAL A 681 -1.35 10.48 29.01
C VAL A 681 -2.42 10.38 30.10
N LEU A 682 -2.02 10.41 31.39
CA LEU A 682 -2.96 10.39 32.51
C LEU A 682 -3.86 11.63 32.53
N HIS A 683 -3.29 12.81 32.27
CA HIS A 683 -4.06 14.04 32.17
C HIS A 683 -5.09 13.95 31.04
N THR A 684 -4.67 13.55 29.83
CA THR A 684 -5.58 13.37 28.69
C THR A 684 -6.71 12.39 29.02
N ALA A 685 -6.40 11.24 29.63
CA ALA A 685 -7.42 10.27 30.03
C ALA A 685 -8.47 10.86 30.99
N SER A 686 -8.06 11.76 31.90
CA SER A 686 -8.95 12.41 32.87
C SER A 686 -9.81 13.54 32.29
N THR A 687 -9.37 14.16 31.19
CA THR A 687 -10.03 15.35 30.60
C THR A 687 -10.99 15.03 29.45
N LEU A 688 -10.90 13.83 28.86
CA LEU A 688 -11.81 13.42 27.80
C LEU A 688 -13.22 13.21 28.36
N GLU A 689 -14.24 13.74 27.68
CA GLU A 689 -15.64 13.55 28.08
C GLU A 689 -15.98 12.04 28.19
N PRO A 690 -16.84 11.64 29.14
CA PRO A 690 -17.22 10.24 29.43
C PRO A 690 -17.44 9.34 28.22
#